data_AF-A0A061IQL9-F1
#
_entry.id   AF-A0A061IQL9-F1
#
_cell.length_a   1.000
_cell.length_b   1.000
_cell.length_c   1.000
_cell.angle_alpha   90.00
_cell.angle_beta   90.00
_cell.angle_gamma   90.00
#
_symmetry.space_group_name_H-M   'P 1'
#
loop_
_entity.id
_entity.type
_entity.pdbx_description
1 polymer ?
#
loop_
_entity_poly.entity_id
_entity_poly.type
_entity_poly.pdbx_seq_one_letter_code
_entity_poly.pdbx_strand_id
1 'polypeptide(L)'
;MCVDPEFVKWTFETINAMSENKHHEWIQEKAKVTDTGKYTCLNSAGLRSSIYVFVRDPAILFLVDPPLYGKEDNDTLVRCPLTDPEVSDYSLRECDGKPLPKDLTFVPNPKAGITIKNVKRTYHRLCLRCAAQREGKWVVSDRFILKVRAAIKAIPVVSVTKTSHLLREGDKFTVTCTIKDVSSSVGSMWIKGNTQAKAQVKRSSWHQGDFDYERQETLTIGSARVNDSGVFMCYANNTFGSANVTTTLKVVDKGFINIFPVKNTTVFVNDGENIDLVVEYEAYPKPEHHQWIYMNRTSTNKGEDYLKSDNKSNIRYVNELHLTRLKGTEGGTYTFLVSNSDVSASVTFNVYVNTKPEILTSDRLANGMLQCVAAGFPEPTIDWYFCTGTEQRCAVPVPPVDVQIQNASVSPFGKLVVQSSIDSSVLRHNGTVECKAYNDVGKSSAFFNFAFKEQIQPHTLFTPLLIGFVITAGLMGIIVMVLAYKYLQKPMYEVQWKVVEEINGNNYVYIDPTQLPYDHKWEFPRNRLSFGKTLGAGAFGKVVEATAYGLIKSDAAMTVAVKMLKPSAHLTEREALMSELKVLSYLGNHMNIVNLLGACTVGDSYIERDVTPAIMEDDELALDLEDLLSFSYQVAKGMAFLASKNCIHRDLAARNILLTHGRITKICDFGLARDIRNDSNYVVKGNARLPVKWMAPESIFNCVYTFESDVWSYGIFLWELFSLGSSPYPGMPVDSKFYKMIKEGFRMLSPEHAPAEMYEVMKTCWDADPLKRPTFKQVVQLIEKQISESTKHEYTFAENHPEDVTEITRHLDTRITGSQESVLRNTAKETLKGQQGSESQEVPTGAVDLWSSPKSCSLK
;
A
#
# COMPACT_ATOMS: atom_id res chain seq x y z
N MET A 1 11.90 -84.43 -0.01
CA MET A 1 11.19 -85.41 0.84
C MET A 1 11.20 -84.90 2.26
N CYS A 2 10.04 -84.90 2.95
CA CYS A 2 9.96 -84.58 4.37
C CYS A 2 9.69 -85.85 5.17
N VAL A 3 10.60 -86.18 6.09
CA VAL A 3 10.51 -87.37 6.93
C VAL A 3 10.14 -86.93 8.34
N ASP A 4 8.84 -86.89 8.60
CA ASP A 4 8.26 -86.58 9.92
C ASP A 4 7.00 -87.44 10.11
N PRO A 5 6.86 -88.19 11.23
CA PRO A 5 5.70 -89.03 11.49
C PRO A 5 4.38 -88.26 11.58
N GLU A 6 4.45 -86.97 11.90
CA GLU A 6 3.32 -86.07 12.07
C GLU A 6 3.25 -85.02 10.94
N PHE A 7 3.78 -85.34 9.76
CA PHE A 7 3.72 -84.48 8.59
C PHE A 7 2.28 -84.04 8.24
N VAL A 8 2.12 -82.77 7.89
CA VAL A 8 0.84 -82.20 7.46
C VAL A 8 0.87 -81.82 5.99
N LYS A 9 1.83 -80.97 5.61
CA LYS A 9 1.96 -80.46 4.25
C LYS A 9 3.33 -79.85 3.99
N TRP A 10 3.65 -79.75 2.70
CA TRP A 10 4.59 -78.79 2.17
C TRP A 10 3.87 -77.49 1.81
N THR A 11 4.56 -76.37 2.02
CA THR A 11 4.23 -75.07 1.43
C THR A 11 5.39 -74.61 0.57
N PHE A 12 5.09 -74.17 -0.65
CA PHE A 12 6.03 -73.51 -1.54
C PHE A 12 5.66 -72.04 -1.64
N GLU A 13 6.66 -71.18 -1.42
CA GLU A 13 6.51 -69.72 -1.47
C GLU A 13 7.53 -69.15 -2.46
N THR A 14 7.01 -68.43 -3.47
CA THR A 14 7.79 -67.58 -4.39
C THR A 14 7.16 -66.19 -4.44
N ILE A 15 7.69 -65.27 -5.26
CA ILE A 15 7.35 -63.83 -5.21
C ILE A 15 5.83 -63.58 -5.34
N ASN A 16 5.17 -64.31 -6.23
CA ASN A 16 3.76 -64.10 -6.60
C ASN A 16 2.89 -65.36 -6.50
N ALA A 17 3.40 -66.45 -5.94
CA ALA A 17 2.67 -67.70 -5.84
C ALA A 17 2.94 -68.39 -4.50
N MET A 18 1.88 -68.95 -3.93
CA MET A 18 1.95 -69.87 -2.81
C MET A 18 1.19 -71.13 -3.20
N SER A 19 1.81 -72.29 -3.04
CA SER A 19 1.17 -73.57 -3.31
C SER A 19 1.40 -74.54 -2.15
N GLU A 20 0.46 -75.45 -1.98
CA GLU A 20 0.50 -76.45 -0.92
C GLU A 20 0.48 -77.85 -1.53
N ASN A 21 1.20 -78.77 -0.89
CA ASN A 21 1.20 -80.17 -1.30
C ASN A 21 1.12 -81.05 -0.05
N LYS A 22 0.16 -81.99 -0.03
CA LYS A 22 -0.09 -82.89 1.09
C LYS A 22 0.67 -84.22 0.98
N HIS A 23 1.53 -84.39 -0.03
CA HIS A 23 2.40 -85.55 -0.15
C HIS A 23 3.71 -85.32 0.59
N HIS A 24 4.24 -86.35 1.25
CA HIS A 24 5.55 -86.30 1.92
C HIS A 24 6.69 -85.92 0.96
N GLU A 25 6.53 -86.23 -0.32
CA GLU A 25 7.45 -85.89 -1.40
C GLU A 25 6.90 -84.76 -2.26
N TRP A 26 7.71 -83.71 -2.44
CA TRP A 26 7.50 -82.70 -3.46
C TRP A 26 8.33 -83.06 -4.69
N ILE A 27 7.67 -83.41 -5.80
CA ILE A 27 8.33 -83.81 -7.04
C ILE A 27 7.94 -82.84 -8.15
N GLN A 28 8.95 -82.29 -8.82
CA GLN A 28 8.80 -81.49 -10.02
C GLN A 28 9.72 -82.08 -11.09
N GLU A 29 9.15 -82.82 -12.05
CA GLU A 29 9.94 -83.58 -13.04
C GLU A 29 10.79 -82.67 -13.96
N LYS A 30 10.24 -81.51 -14.31
CA LYS A 30 10.94 -80.47 -15.08
C LYS A 30 10.87 -79.16 -14.32
N ALA A 31 11.96 -78.86 -13.61
CA ALA A 31 12.09 -77.60 -12.88
C ALA A 31 12.14 -76.42 -13.85
N LYS A 32 11.34 -75.40 -13.56
CA LYS A 32 11.32 -74.11 -14.25
C LYS A 32 11.90 -73.05 -13.33
N VAL A 33 12.31 -71.92 -13.90
CA VAL A 33 12.84 -70.77 -13.14
C VAL A 33 11.88 -70.29 -12.05
N THR A 34 10.58 -70.35 -12.32
CA THR A 34 9.49 -70.01 -11.39
C THR A 34 9.39 -70.93 -10.18
N ASP A 35 10.03 -72.10 -10.22
CA ASP A 35 10.12 -73.04 -9.09
C ASP A 35 11.24 -72.65 -8.11
N THR A 36 11.99 -71.57 -8.39
CA THR A 36 12.90 -70.96 -7.41
C THR A 36 12.09 -70.37 -6.26
N GLY A 37 12.39 -70.79 -5.03
CA GLY A 37 11.67 -70.32 -3.85
C GLY A 37 11.91 -71.16 -2.61
N LYS A 38 11.10 -70.91 -1.58
CA LYS A 38 11.20 -71.55 -0.28
C LYS A 38 10.21 -72.70 -0.17
N TYR A 39 10.72 -73.90 0.08
CA TYR A 39 9.94 -75.10 0.35
C TYR A 39 9.97 -75.38 1.84
N THR A 40 8.82 -75.32 2.49
CA THR A 40 8.68 -75.50 3.94
C THR A 40 7.83 -76.72 4.23
N CYS A 41 8.37 -77.66 5.00
CA CYS A 41 7.63 -78.78 5.56
C CYS A 41 7.05 -78.39 6.93
N LEU A 42 5.77 -78.74 7.15
CA LEU A 42 5.02 -78.46 8.38
C LEU A 42 4.54 -79.76 9.03
N ASN A 43 4.69 -79.87 10.34
CA ASN A 43 4.13 -80.96 11.13
C ASN A 43 2.87 -80.54 11.92
N SER A 44 2.19 -81.52 12.55
CA SER A 44 0.92 -81.31 13.25
C SER A 44 1.04 -80.47 14.53
N ALA A 45 2.20 -80.49 15.18
CA ALA A 45 2.55 -79.63 16.31
C ALA A 45 2.90 -78.18 15.91
N GLY A 46 2.90 -77.86 14.61
CA GLY A 46 3.22 -76.53 14.08
C GLY A 46 4.71 -76.25 13.87
N LEU A 47 5.58 -77.25 14.07
CA LEU A 47 7.01 -77.15 13.78
C LEU A 47 7.27 -77.11 12.27
N ARG A 48 8.26 -76.31 11.87
CA ARG A 48 8.57 -76.03 10.46
C ARG A 48 10.06 -76.22 10.18
N SER A 49 10.36 -76.89 9.07
CA SER A 49 11.70 -76.95 8.50
C SER A 49 11.63 -76.55 7.03
N SER A 50 12.60 -75.76 6.54
CA SER A 50 12.53 -75.22 5.18
C SER A 50 13.88 -75.25 4.46
N ILE A 51 13.83 -75.52 3.16
CA ILE A 51 14.94 -75.39 2.23
C ILE A 51 14.59 -74.33 1.18
N TYR A 52 15.60 -73.60 0.71
CA TYR A 52 15.45 -72.70 -0.43
C TYR A 52 16.09 -73.33 -1.65
N VAL A 53 15.34 -73.46 -2.74
CA VAL A 53 15.81 -74.08 -3.98
C VAL A 53 16.02 -72.99 -5.02
N PHE A 54 17.20 -72.99 -5.62
CA PHE A 54 17.58 -72.11 -6.73
C PHE A 54 17.57 -72.93 -8.03
N VAL A 55 16.70 -72.56 -8.98
CA VAL A 55 16.63 -73.19 -10.30
C VAL A 55 17.38 -72.33 -11.30
N ARG A 56 18.64 -72.67 -11.54
CA ARG A 56 19.55 -71.90 -12.40
C ARG A 56 19.09 -71.95 -13.86
N ASP A 57 19.03 -70.78 -14.49
CA ASP A 57 18.69 -70.63 -15.90
C ASP A 57 19.65 -69.63 -16.57
N PRO A 58 20.25 -69.99 -17.72
CA PRO A 58 21.20 -69.11 -18.41
C PRO A 58 20.54 -67.84 -18.97
N ALA A 59 19.25 -67.86 -19.29
CA ALA A 59 18.51 -66.72 -19.82
C ALA A 59 17.94 -65.81 -18.71
N ILE A 60 17.50 -66.37 -17.59
CA ILE A 60 16.79 -65.62 -16.53
C ILE A 60 17.55 -65.70 -15.21
N LEU A 61 18.19 -64.59 -14.82
CA LEU A 61 18.91 -64.47 -13.55
C LEU A 61 18.04 -63.93 -12.40
N PHE A 62 17.05 -63.10 -12.71
CA PHE A 62 16.20 -62.44 -11.72
C PHE A 62 14.74 -62.84 -11.91
N LEU A 63 14.07 -63.20 -10.82
CA LEU A 63 12.61 -63.21 -10.77
C LEU A 63 12.14 -61.84 -10.30
N VAL A 64 11.23 -61.18 -11.01
CA VAL A 64 10.85 -59.79 -10.74
C VAL A 64 9.35 -59.63 -10.46
N ASP A 65 9.02 -58.73 -9.54
CA ASP A 65 7.65 -58.25 -9.27
C ASP A 65 7.63 -56.71 -9.36
N PRO A 66 7.39 -56.15 -10.56
CA PRO A 66 7.65 -54.73 -10.87
C PRO A 66 6.98 -53.67 -9.98
N PRO A 67 5.76 -53.85 -9.42
CA PRO A 67 5.15 -52.85 -8.54
C PRO A 67 5.97 -52.62 -7.26
N LEU A 68 6.57 -51.43 -7.13
CA LEU A 68 7.40 -51.07 -5.99
C LEU A 68 6.83 -49.86 -5.25
N TYR A 69 6.35 -50.09 -4.03
CA TYR A 69 5.84 -49.04 -3.15
C TYR A 69 6.64 -49.01 -1.86
N GLY A 70 7.13 -47.82 -1.50
CA GLY A 70 7.79 -47.58 -0.22
C GLY A 70 7.04 -46.56 0.61
N LYS A 71 7.14 -46.65 1.93
CA LYS A 71 6.73 -45.56 2.83
C LYS A 71 7.98 -44.82 3.26
N GLU A 72 7.90 -43.49 3.28
CA GLU A 72 8.98 -42.67 3.81
C GLU A 72 9.37 -43.12 5.23
N ASP A 73 10.66 -43.09 5.53
CA ASP A 73 11.31 -43.53 6.76
C ASP A 73 11.22 -45.04 7.07
N ASN A 74 10.61 -45.83 6.17
CA ASN A 74 10.55 -47.28 6.26
C ASN A 74 11.48 -47.95 5.24
N ASP A 75 11.90 -49.17 5.54
CA ASP A 75 12.60 -50.04 4.59
C ASP A 75 11.65 -50.53 3.50
N THR A 76 12.16 -50.67 2.28
CA THR A 76 11.37 -51.16 1.13
C THR A 76 12.15 -52.21 0.34
N LEU A 77 11.53 -53.37 0.12
CA LEU A 77 12.13 -54.49 -0.60
C LEU A 77 11.88 -54.34 -2.11
N VAL A 78 12.96 -54.21 -2.89
CA VAL A 78 12.94 -54.41 -4.35
C VAL A 78 12.94 -55.91 -4.61
N ARG A 79 11.79 -56.45 -5.01
CA ARG A 79 11.57 -57.88 -5.19
C ARG A 79 12.20 -58.38 -6.49
N CYS A 80 13.48 -58.73 -6.39
CA CYS A 80 14.29 -59.25 -7.50
C CYS A 80 15.22 -60.40 -7.07
N PRO A 81 14.73 -61.47 -6.40
CA PRO A 81 15.56 -62.59 -5.97
C PRO A 81 16.24 -63.28 -7.16
N LEU A 82 17.39 -63.89 -6.85
CA LEU A 82 18.24 -64.55 -7.81
C LEU A 82 17.78 -65.98 -8.06
N THR A 83 17.91 -66.43 -9.30
CA THR A 83 17.68 -67.83 -9.72
C THR A 83 18.97 -68.65 -9.62
N ASP A 84 20.11 -67.96 -9.62
CA ASP A 84 21.44 -68.51 -9.41
C ASP A 84 22.17 -67.70 -8.31
N PRO A 85 22.48 -68.32 -7.15
CA PRO A 85 23.18 -67.64 -6.07
C PRO A 85 24.69 -67.47 -6.33
N GLU A 86 25.25 -68.15 -7.35
CA GLU A 86 26.68 -68.07 -7.71
C GLU A 86 26.98 -66.86 -8.59
N VAL A 87 26.76 -65.66 -8.03
CA VAL A 87 27.05 -64.38 -8.69
C VAL A 87 27.88 -63.48 -7.78
N SER A 88 28.70 -62.62 -8.38
CA SER A 88 29.42 -61.57 -7.65
C SER A 88 28.66 -60.24 -7.74
N ASP A 89 28.84 -59.38 -6.73
CA ASP A 89 28.36 -57.99 -6.73
C ASP A 89 26.85 -57.81 -7.04
N TYR A 90 26.00 -58.49 -6.27
CA TYR A 90 24.55 -58.31 -6.31
C TYR A 90 24.18 -56.94 -5.70
N SER A 91 23.84 -56.00 -6.56
CA SER A 91 23.72 -54.58 -6.26
C SER A 91 22.54 -53.93 -6.98
N LEU A 92 22.26 -52.68 -6.60
CA LEU A 92 21.22 -51.86 -7.21
C LEU A 92 21.86 -50.87 -8.18
N ARG A 93 21.22 -50.62 -9.32
CA ARG A 93 21.63 -49.61 -10.30
C ARG A 93 20.44 -48.76 -10.74
N GLU A 94 20.72 -47.56 -11.19
CA GLU A 94 19.72 -46.68 -11.82
C GLU A 94 19.49 -47.15 -13.29
N CYS A 95 18.28 -46.92 -13.83
CA CYS A 95 17.87 -47.39 -15.15
C CYS A 95 18.62 -46.74 -16.32
N ASP A 96 18.91 -45.43 -16.24
CA ASP A 96 19.58 -44.63 -17.27
C ASP A 96 21.11 -44.66 -17.14
N GLY A 97 21.65 -45.44 -16.18
CA GLY A 97 23.08 -45.55 -15.92
C GLY A 97 23.67 -44.39 -15.11
N LYS A 98 22.82 -43.52 -14.55
CA LYS A 98 23.26 -42.48 -13.60
C LYS A 98 23.71 -43.12 -12.27
N PRO A 99 24.57 -42.45 -11.50
CA PRO A 99 24.87 -42.91 -10.15
C PRO A 99 23.61 -42.85 -9.28
N LEU A 100 23.44 -43.84 -8.40
CA LEU A 100 22.40 -43.79 -7.38
C LEU A 100 22.61 -42.57 -6.45
N PRO A 101 21.54 -42.03 -5.83
CA PRO A 101 21.66 -40.99 -4.82
C PRO A 101 22.66 -41.40 -3.73
N LYS A 102 23.59 -40.50 -3.37
CA LYS A 102 24.71 -40.80 -2.45
C LYS A 102 24.25 -41.24 -1.06
N ASP A 103 23.05 -40.82 -0.68
CA ASP A 103 22.44 -41.08 0.62
C ASP A 103 21.57 -42.36 0.63
N LEU A 104 21.38 -43.00 -0.52
CA LEU A 104 20.63 -44.25 -0.64
C LEU A 104 21.50 -45.42 -0.20
N THR A 105 21.03 -46.14 0.81
CA THR A 105 21.68 -47.36 1.31
C THR A 105 20.79 -48.57 1.08
N PHE A 106 21.39 -49.72 0.80
CA PHE A 106 20.65 -50.94 0.51
C PHE A 106 21.38 -52.18 1.02
N VAL A 107 20.61 -53.24 1.28
CA VAL A 107 21.13 -54.54 1.73
C VAL A 107 20.62 -55.63 0.78
N PRO A 108 21.50 -56.28 0.00
CA PRO A 108 21.09 -57.34 -0.92
C PRO A 108 20.85 -58.66 -0.19
N ASN A 109 19.83 -59.42 -0.62
CA ASN A 109 19.54 -60.77 -0.16
C ASN A 109 19.13 -61.65 -1.37
N PRO A 110 19.96 -62.59 -1.81
CA PRO A 110 19.68 -63.46 -2.96
C PRO A 110 18.32 -64.16 -2.94
N LYS A 111 17.78 -64.45 -1.75
CA LYS A 111 16.50 -65.17 -1.57
C LYS A 111 15.26 -64.28 -1.65
N ALA A 112 15.42 -62.95 -1.51
CA ALA A 112 14.30 -62.02 -1.38
C ALA A 112 14.36 -60.85 -2.39
N GLY A 113 15.55 -60.33 -2.67
CA GLY A 113 15.71 -59.08 -3.40
C GLY A 113 16.71 -58.13 -2.72
N ILE A 114 16.61 -56.84 -3.05
CA ILE A 114 17.45 -55.80 -2.45
C ILE A 114 16.58 -54.90 -1.59
N THR A 115 16.88 -54.81 -0.29
CA THR A 115 16.15 -53.93 0.63
C THR A 115 16.78 -52.55 0.63
N ILE A 116 16.04 -51.54 0.14
CA ILE A 116 16.39 -50.12 0.31
C ILE A 116 16.08 -49.73 1.74
N LYS A 117 17.08 -49.19 2.44
CA LYS A 117 16.97 -48.76 3.83
C LYS A 117 16.47 -47.33 3.92
N ASN A 118 15.59 -47.07 4.88
CA ASN A 118 15.13 -45.71 5.23
C ASN A 118 14.72 -44.87 4.01
N VAL A 119 13.70 -45.32 3.28
CA VAL A 119 13.28 -44.68 2.02
C VAL A 119 12.93 -43.21 2.24
N LYS A 120 13.44 -42.33 1.39
CA LYS A 120 13.18 -40.89 1.44
C LYS A 120 12.23 -40.44 0.34
N ARG A 121 11.55 -39.30 0.54
CA ARG A 121 10.65 -38.69 -0.47
C ARG A 121 11.37 -38.38 -1.78
N THR A 122 12.65 -38.01 -1.72
CA THR A 122 13.49 -37.73 -2.90
C THR A 122 13.67 -38.94 -3.82
N TYR A 123 13.39 -40.16 -3.34
CA TYR A 123 13.44 -41.37 -4.16
C TYR A 123 12.12 -41.65 -4.89
N HIS A 124 11.12 -40.78 -4.78
CA HIS A 124 9.87 -40.91 -5.50
C HIS A 124 10.11 -40.86 -7.02
N ARG A 125 9.53 -41.82 -7.75
CA ARG A 125 9.72 -42.08 -9.18
C ARG A 125 11.15 -42.44 -9.59
N LEU A 126 12.05 -42.74 -8.64
CA LEU A 126 13.39 -43.25 -8.96
C LEU A 126 13.27 -44.59 -9.71
N CYS A 127 13.93 -44.66 -10.87
CA CYS A 127 13.98 -45.87 -11.68
C CYS A 127 15.18 -46.72 -11.27
N LEU A 128 14.94 -47.99 -10.95
CA LEU A 128 15.92 -48.91 -10.40
C LEU A 128 15.94 -50.22 -11.18
N ARG A 129 17.11 -50.84 -11.24
CA ARG A 129 17.33 -52.20 -11.73
C ARG A 129 18.20 -52.96 -10.74
N CYS A 130 17.89 -54.22 -10.52
CA CYS A 130 18.79 -55.12 -9.83
C CYS A 130 19.88 -55.57 -10.80
N ALA A 131 21.11 -55.63 -10.34
CA ALA A 131 22.27 -55.95 -11.15
C ALA A 131 23.15 -56.95 -10.40
N ALA A 132 23.74 -57.89 -11.14
CA ALA A 132 24.71 -58.83 -10.59
C ALA A 132 25.73 -59.16 -11.68
N GLN A 133 26.94 -59.53 -11.27
CA GLN A 133 27.99 -59.94 -12.17
C GLN A 133 28.05 -61.48 -12.22
N ARG A 134 27.80 -62.02 -13.42
CA ARG A 134 27.89 -63.45 -13.72
C ARG A 134 29.01 -63.64 -14.75
N GLU A 135 30.01 -64.43 -14.42
CA GLU A 135 31.20 -64.67 -15.26
C GLU A 135 31.89 -63.37 -15.73
N GLY A 136 31.99 -62.38 -14.84
CA GLY A 136 32.61 -61.09 -15.14
C GLY A 136 31.73 -60.11 -15.94
N LYS A 137 30.55 -60.53 -16.44
CA LYS A 137 29.61 -59.68 -17.18
C LYS A 137 28.44 -59.23 -16.32
N TRP A 138 28.02 -57.98 -16.50
CA TRP A 138 26.85 -57.42 -15.82
C TRP A 138 25.56 -57.91 -16.45
N VAL A 139 24.69 -58.50 -15.63
CA VAL A 139 23.32 -58.85 -15.98
C VAL A 139 22.38 -57.99 -15.14
N VAL A 140 21.36 -57.41 -15.77
CA VAL A 140 20.40 -56.51 -15.11
C VAL A 140 18.98 -57.04 -15.21
N SER A 141 18.15 -56.72 -14.23
CA SER A 141 16.73 -57.06 -14.20
C SER A 141 15.89 -56.09 -15.04
N ASP A 142 14.59 -56.38 -15.13
CA ASP A 142 13.58 -55.39 -15.53
C ASP A 142 13.59 -54.16 -14.59
N ARG A 143 13.04 -53.06 -15.09
CA ARG A 143 12.99 -51.79 -14.36
C ARG A 143 11.91 -51.79 -13.28
N PHE A 144 12.23 -51.20 -12.15
CA PHE A 144 11.32 -50.86 -11.05
C PHE A 144 11.19 -49.35 -10.95
N ILE A 145 9.98 -48.84 -10.72
CA ILE A 145 9.75 -47.42 -10.46
C ILE A 145 9.26 -47.30 -9.03
N LEU A 146 10.10 -46.75 -8.14
CA LEU A 146 9.77 -46.61 -6.73
C LEU A 146 8.71 -45.53 -6.52
N LYS A 147 7.52 -45.92 -6.05
CA LYS A 147 6.47 -44.98 -5.63
C LYS A 147 6.49 -44.82 -4.12
N VAL A 148 7.06 -43.71 -3.65
CA VAL A 148 7.13 -43.39 -2.22
C VAL A 148 5.81 -42.77 -1.74
N ARG A 149 5.30 -43.25 -0.61
CA ARG A 149 4.20 -42.64 0.18
C ARG A 149 4.82 -41.81 1.29
N ALA A 150 4.44 -40.53 1.38
CA ALA A 150 4.96 -39.65 2.43
C ALA A 150 4.54 -40.13 3.84
N ALA A 151 5.46 -39.98 4.79
CA ALA A 151 5.15 -40.01 6.21
C ALA A 151 4.70 -38.59 6.61
N ILE A 152 3.55 -38.49 7.25
CA ILE A 152 2.98 -37.20 7.63
C ILE A 152 3.75 -36.68 8.87
N LYS A 153 4.45 -35.56 8.70
CA LYS A 153 5.35 -34.96 9.71
C LYS A 153 4.87 -33.58 10.21
N ALA A 154 3.72 -33.11 9.75
CA ALA A 154 3.13 -31.83 10.10
C ALA A 154 1.60 -31.90 10.09
N ILE A 155 0.95 -30.97 10.78
CA ILE A 155 -0.51 -30.80 10.75
C ILE A 155 -0.96 -30.27 9.36
N PRO A 156 -2.23 -30.46 8.97
CA PRO A 156 -2.75 -29.91 7.71
C PRO A 156 -2.78 -28.37 7.75
N VAL A 157 -2.61 -27.74 6.60
CA VAL A 157 -2.78 -26.28 6.44
C VAL A 157 -4.21 -26.00 6.00
N VAL A 158 -4.94 -25.17 6.74
CA VAL A 158 -6.36 -24.89 6.50
C VAL A 158 -6.60 -23.39 6.41
N SER A 159 -7.37 -22.96 5.41
CA SER A 159 -7.78 -21.57 5.23
C SER A 159 -9.22 -21.47 4.72
N VAL A 160 -9.84 -20.29 4.83
CA VAL A 160 -11.20 -20.01 4.32
C VAL A 160 -11.20 -18.75 3.48
N THR A 161 -12.10 -18.69 2.49
CA THR A 161 -12.21 -17.55 1.56
C THR A 161 -12.57 -16.23 2.24
N LYS A 162 -13.38 -16.27 3.32
CA LYS A 162 -13.76 -15.10 4.10
C LYS A 162 -14.06 -15.49 5.55
N THR A 163 -13.59 -14.68 6.50
CA THR A 163 -13.68 -14.92 7.95
C THR A 163 -15.01 -14.47 8.56
N SER A 164 -15.72 -13.54 7.92
CA SER A 164 -17.02 -13.04 8.37
C SER A 164 -17.93 -12.68 7.21
N HIS A 165 -19.20 -13.09 7.31
CA HIS A 165 -20.26 -12.82 6.35
C HIS A 165 -21.42 -12.12 7.05
N LEU A 166 -21.87 -11.03 6.44
CA LEU A 166 -23.13 -10.37 6.78
C LEU A 166 -24.06 -10.48 5.57
N LEU A 167 -25.21 -11.12 5.77
CA LEU A 167 -26.20 -11.39 4.73
C LEU A 167 -27.59 -10.92 5.16
N ARG A 168 -28.44 -10.59 4.19
CA ARG A 168 -29.87 -10.40 4.44
C ARG A 168 -30.58 -11.75 4.38
N GLU A 169 -31.66 -11.90 5.15
CA GLU A 169 -32.50 -13.09 5.09
C GLU A 169 -32.98 -13.32 3.65
N GLY A 170 -32.87 -14.57 3.20
CA GLY A 170 -33.16 -14.95 1.82
C GLY A 170 -31.92 -15.08 0.93
N ASP A 171 -30.82 -14.38 1.26
CA ASP A 171 -29.58 -14.42 0.48
C ASP A 171 -28.88 -15.78 0.57
N LYS A 172 -28.07 -16.08 -0.45
CA LYS A 172 -27.27 -17.30 -0.51
C LYS A 172 -25.97 -17.14 0.28
N PHE A 173 -25.74 -18.00 1.26
CA PHE A 173 -24.45 -18.12 1.93
C PHE A 173 -23.57 -19.14 1.22
N THR A 174 -22.32 -18.76 0.93
CA THR A 174 -21.33 -19.66 0.34
C THR A 174 -19.95 -19.32 0.90
N VAL A 175 -19.26 -20.33 1.41
CA VAL A 175 -17.89 -20.20 1.91
C VAL A 175 -17.08 -21.43 1.55
N THR A 176 -15.85 -21.24 1.10
CA THR A 176 -14.95 -22.33 0.73
C THR A 176 -13.82 -22.43 1.75
N CYS A 177 -13.60 -23.64 2.24
CA CYS A 177 -12.43 -24.00 3.01
C CYS A 177 -11.41 -24.69 2.11
N THR A 178 -10.17 -24.26 2.17
CA THR A 178 -9.05 -24.84 1.43
C THR A 178 -8.14 -25.58 2.41
N ILE A 179 -7.87 -26.85 2.11
CA ILE A 179 -7.09 -27.76 2.95
C ILE A 179 -5.92 -28.26 2.11
N LYS A 180 -4.70 -27.98 2.56
CA LYS A 180 -3.46 -28.44 1.94
C LYS A 180 -2.77 -29.44 2.86
N ASP A 181 -2.35 -30.57 2.30
CA ASP A 181 -1.62 -31.62 3.00
C ASP A 181 -0.70 -32.37 2.02
N VAL A 182 0.21 -33.19 2.53
CA VAL A 182 1.14 -33.99 1.72
C VAL A 182 0.47 -35.19 1.03
N SER A 183 -0.78 -35.49 1.41
CA SER A 183 -1.49 -36.69 0.99
C SER A 183 -3.01 -36.48 0.99
N SER A 184 -3.68 -37.18 0.09
CA SER A 184 -5.15 -37.22 0.01
C SER A 184 -5.82 -37.94 1.19
N SER A 185 -5.04 -38.57 2.07
CA SER A 185 -5.50 -39.23 3.29
C SER A 185 -5.99 -38.28 4.39
N VAL A 186 -5.84 -36.96 4.23
CA VAL A 186 -6.36 -35.96 5.18
C VAL A 186 -7.88 -36.09 5.33
N GLY A 187 -8.35 -36.11 6.58
CA GLY A 187 -9.77 -36.05 6.92
C GLY A 187 -10.24 -34.61 7.06
N SER A 188 -11.47 -34.32 6.66
CA SER A 188 -12.02 -32.96 6.65
C SER A 188 -13.52 -32.91 6.87
N MET A 189 -14.00 -31.89 7.59
CA MET A 189 -15.44 -31.65 7.80
C MET A 189 -15.76 -30.20 8.19
N TRP A 190 -16.99 -29.78 7.88
CA TRP A 190 -17.60 -28.54 8.37
C TRP A 190 -18.44 -28.78 9.63
N ILE A 191 -18.21 -27.96 10.65
CA ILE A 191 -18.85 -28.05 11.98
C ILE A 191 -19.58 -26.74 12.27
N LYS A 192 -20.83 -26.81 12.76
CA LYS A 192 -21.58 -25.66 13.28
C LYS A 192 -21.97 -25.95 14.73
N GLY A 193 -21.42 -25.20 15.69
CA GLY A 193 -21.53 -25.53 17.12
C GLY A 193 -20.83 -26.86 17.46
N ASN A 194 -21.55 -27.80 18.08
CA ASN A 194 -21.03 -29.14 18.42
C ASN A 194 -21.48 -30.24 17.44
N THR A 195 -22.17 -29.87 16.36
CA THR A 195 -22.73 -30.82 15.39
C THR A 195 -22.17 -30.57 14.00
N GLN A 196 -22.07 -31.63 13.20
CA GLN A 196 -21.75 -31.51 11.78
C GLN A 196 -22.78 -30.60 11.10
N ALA A 197 -22.30 -29.68 10.26
CA ALA A 197 -23.19 -28.74 9.59
C ALA A 197 -24.18 -29.50 8.67
N LYS A 198 -25.49 -29.25 8.83
CA LYS A 198 -26.56 -29.85 7.98
C LYS A 198 -26.63 -29.29 6.54
N ALA A 199 -25.70 -28.41 6.18
CA ALA A 199 -25.70 -27.70 4.90
C ALA A 199 -24.99 -28.50 3.79
N GLN A 200 -25.28 -28.16 2.54
CA GLN A 200 -24.70 -28.84 1.39
C GLN A 200 -23.21 -28.48 1.27
N VAL A 201 -22.35 -29.50 1.26
CA VAL A 201 -20.90 -29.35 1.09
C VAL A 201 -20.49 -29.95 -0.26
N LYS A 202 -19.94 -29.12 -1.14
CA LYS A 202 -19.34 -29.57 -2.39
C LYS A 202 -17.82 -29.71 -2.20
N ARG A 203 -17.26 -30.85 -2.62
CA ARG A 203 -15.83 -31.14 -2.50
C ARG A 203 -15.17 -31.19 -3.86
N SER A 204 -14.04 -30.50 -4.00
CA SER A 204 -13.11 -30.60 -5.12
C SER A 204 -11.72 -30.88 -4.58
N SER A 205 -10.91 -31.65 -5.29
CA SER A 205 -9.53 -31.91 -4.88
C SER A 205 -8.62 -32.22 -6.05
N TRP A 206 -7.34 -31.85 -5.92
CA TRP A 206 -6.33 -32.03 -6.94
C TRP A 206 -4.95 -32.22 -6.31
N HIS A 207 -4.00 -32.69 -7.13
CA HIS A 207 -2.60 -32.82 -6.76
C HIS A 207 -1.79 -31.74 -7.49
N GLN A 208 -1.05 -30.92 -6.75
CA GLN A 208 -0.15 -29.89 -7.29
C GLN A 208 1.29 -30.42 -7.37
N GLY A 209 1.47 -31.59 -7.98
CA GLY A 209 2.76 -32.29 -8.03
C GLY A 209 2.86 -33.45 -7.04
N ASP A 210 4.09 -33.84 -6.73
CA ASP A 210 4.36 -34.96 -5.82
C ASP A 210 4.36 -34.46 -4.36
N PHE A 211 3.62 -35.17 -3.50
CA PHE A 211 3.46 -34.82 -2.07
C PHE A 211 2.84 -33.44 -1.81
N ASP A 212 2.04 -32.95 -2.76
CA ASP A 212 1.24 -31.74 -2.61
C ASP A 212 -0.21 -32.05 -3.02
N TYR A 213 -1.11 -31.99 -2.04
CA TYR A 213 -2.52 -32.27 -2.20
C TYR A 213 -3.34 -31.11 -1.65
N GLU A 214 -4.25 -30.60 -2.48
CA GLU A 214 -5.21 -29.57 -2.10
C GLU A 214 -6.65 -30.11 -2.24
N ARG A 215 -7.47 -29.81 -1.23
CA ARG A 215 -8.90 -30.07 -1.21
C ARG A 215 -9.64 -28.78 -0.87
N GLN A 216 -10.65 -28.45 -1.66
CA GLN A 216 -11.58 -27.37 -1.38
C GLN A 216 -12.95 -27.93 -1.02
N GLU A 217 -13.47 -27.48 0.13
CA GLU A 217 -14.80 -27.83 0.63
C GLU A 217 -15.66 -26.57 0.72
N THR A 218 -16.59 -26.42 -0.23
CA THR A 218 -17.52 -25.30 -0.29
C THR A 218 -18.82 -25.63 0.42
N LEU A 219 -19.08 -24.93 1.52
CA LEU A 219 -20.34 -24.96 2.27
C LEU A 219 -21.32 -23.95 1.67
N THR A 220 -22.54 -24.40 1.34
CA THR A 220 -23.59 -23.53 0.78
C THR A 220 -24.90 -23.67 1.54
N ILE A 221 -25.52 -22.53 1.89
CA ILE A 221 -26.92 -22.42 2.31
C ILE A 221 -27.65 -21.62 1.24
N GLY A 222 -28.59 -22.25 0.54
CA GLY A 222 -29.25 -21.67 -0.63
C GLY A 222 -30.05 -20.40 -0.32
N SER A 223 -30.73 -20.38 0.83
CA SER A 223 -31.49 -19.23 1.33
C SER A 223 -31.30 -19.17 2.84
N ALA A 224 -30.47 -18.23 3.30
CA ALA A 224 -30.05 -18.12 4.68
C ALA A 224 -31.14 -17.47 5.54
N ARG A 225 -31.42 -18.06 6.70
CA ARG A 225 -32.37 -17.55 7.70
C ARG A 225 -31.65 -16.94 8.89
N VAL A 226 -32.33 -16.14 9.69
CA VAL A 226 -31.72 -15.52 10.89
C VAL A 226 -31.14 -16.59 11.86
N ASN A 227 -31.81 -17.74 11.98
CA ASN A 227 -31.34 -18.87 12.81
C ASN A 227 -30.11 -19.61 12.23
N ASP A 228 -29.76 -19.37 10.97
CA ASP A 228 -28.57 -19.94 10.36
C ASP A 228 -27.29 -19.22 10.80
N SER A 229 -27.43 -18.04 11.39
CA SER A 229 -26.33 -17.28 12.01
C SER A 229 -25.55 -18.14 13.02
N GLY A 230 -24.26 -17.85 13.14
CA GLY A 230 -23.36 -18.54 14.04
C GLY A 230 -21.97 -18.74 13.45
N VAL A 231 -21.16 -19.50 14.17
CA VAL A 231 -19.78 -19.81 13.77
C VAL A 231 -19.74 -21.17 13.07
N PHE A 232 -19.16 -21.18 11.87
CA PHE A 232 -18.86 -22.39 11.11
C PHE A 232 -17.36 -22.64 11.16
N MET A 233 -16.97 -23.86 11.52
CA MET A 233 -15.57 -24.26 11.62
C MET A 233 -15.26 -25.30 10.55
N CYS A 234 -14.25 -25.02 9.73
CA CYS A 234 -13.63 -26.02 8.90
C CYS A 234 -12.54 -26.73 9.70
N TYR A 235 -12.65 -28.04 9.83
CA TYR A 235 -11.74 -28.88 10.59
C TYR A 235 -11.04 -29.86 9.65
N ALA A 236 -9.73 -29.98 9.79
CA ALA A 236 -8.92 -30.98 9.09
C ALA A 236 -8.05 -31.76 10.07
N ASN A 237 -7.86 -33.05 9.81
CA ASN A 237 -7.01 -33.91 10.62
C ASN A 237 -6.21 -34.90 9.78
N ASN A 238 -5.00 -35.19 10.25
CA ASN A 238 -4.14 -36.21 9.69
C ASN A 238 -3.48 -37.02 10.83
N THR A 239 -2.58 -37.96 10.51
CA THR A 239 -1.98 -38.83 11.54
C THR A 239 -1.02 -38.09 12.48
N PHE A 240 -0.59 -36.88 12.14
CA PHE A 240 0.30 -36.06 12.98
C PHE A 240 -0.51 -35.15 13.92
N GLY A 241 -1.60 -34.55 13.44
CA GLY A 241 -2.49 -33.75 14.26
C GLY A 241 -3.62 -33.10 13.48
N SER A 242 -4.20 -32.04 14.05
CA SER A 242 -5.40 -31.38 13.52
C SER A 242 -5.24 -29.87 13.44
N ALA A 243 -5.93 -29.27 12.48
CA ALA A 243 -6.01 -27.83 12.29
C ALA A 243 -7.48 -27.42 12.06
N ASN A 244 -7.81 -26.20 12.45
CA ASN A 244 -9.14 -25.65 12.26
C ASN A 244 -9.09 -24.17 11.87
N VAL A 245 -10.14 -23.71 11.21
CA VAL A 245 -10.36 -22.30 10.91
C VAL A 245 -11.85 -22.00 10.96
N THR A 246 -12.21 -20.84 11.47
CA THR A 246 -13.61 -20.45 11.66
C THR A 246 -14.02 -19.31 10.74
N THR A 247 -15.28 -19.33 10.32
CA THR A 247 -15.96 -18.24 9.63
C THR A 247 -17.29 -17.95 10.32
N THR A 248 -17.60 -16.68 10.52
CA THR A 248 -18.83 -16.25 11.22
C THR A 248 -19.86 -15.78 10.21
N LEU A 249 -21.07 -16.33 10.30
CA LEU A 249 -22.23 -15.86 9.53
C LEU A 249 -23.17 -15.08 10.44
N LYS A 250 -23.51 -13.86 10.05
CA LYS A 250 -24.59 -13.06 10.64
C LYS A 250 -25.63 -12.79 9.56
N VAL A 251 -26.85 -13.25 9.78
CA VAL A 251 -28.00 -12.99 8.90
C VAL A 251 -28.92 -12.00 9.60
N VAL A 252 -29.30 -10.94 8.90
CA VAL A 252 -30.26 -9.93 9.37
C VAL A 252 -31.57 -10.03 8.59
N ASP A 253 -32.70 -9.85 9.26
CA ASP A 253 -34.04 -9.88 8.66
C ASP A 253 -34.27 -8.69 7.72
N LYS A 254 -33.75 -7.51 8.08
CA LYS A 254 -33.77 -6.30 7.25
C LYS A 254 -32.44 -5.56 7.30
N GLY A 255 -32.17 -4.77 6.28
CA GLY A 255 -31.08 -3.81 6.30
C GLY A 255 -31.21 -2.79 7.43
N PHE A 256 -30.09 -2.20 7.83
CA PHE A 256 -30.01 -1.20 8.89
C PHE A 256 -29.04 -0.08 8.52
N ILE A 257 -29.26 1.09 9.13
CA ILE A 257 -28.33 2.22 9.13
C ILE A 257 -28.27 2.79 10.54
N ASN A 258 -27.09 2.80 11.16
CA ASN A 258 -26.85 3.38 12.49
C ASN A 258 -25.86 4.54 12.35
N ILE A 259 -26.26 5.75 12.75
CA ILE A 259 -25.42 6.96 12.64
C ILE A 259 -24.85 7.34 14.02
N PHE A 260 -23.57 7.70 14.03
CA PHE A 260 -22.76 8.06 15.19
C PHE A 260 -22.06 9.41 14.92
N PRO A 261 -22.58 10.54 15.41
CA PRO A 261 -21.91 11.83 15.29
C PRO A 261 -20.63 11.85 16.15
N VAL A 262 -19.51 12.31 15.59
CA VAL A 262 -18.20 12.32 16.30
C VAL A 262 -18.12 13.45 17.34
N LYS A 263 -18.79 14.56 17.07
CA LYS A 263 -18.90 15.73 17.96
C LYS A 263 -20.35 15.93 18.37
N ASN A 264 -20.58 16.76 19.38
CA ASN A 264 -21.92 17.21 19.74
C ASN A 264 -22.63 17.80 18.52
N THR A 265 -23.92 17.51 18.40
CA THR A 265 -24.75 18.01 17.29
C THR A 265 -24.95 19.52 17.36
N THR A 266 -24.82 20.13 18.54
CA THR A 266 -24.80 21.59 18.69
C THR A 266 -23.36 22.10 18.73
N VAL A 267 -23.02 22.99 17.80
CA VAL A 267 -21.66 23.50 17.60
C VAL A 267 -21.66 25.03 17.59
N PHE A 268 -20.70 25.64 18.29
CA PHE A 268 -20.48 27.08 18.32
C PHE A 268 -19.15 27.40 17.63
N VAL A 269 -19.14 28.37 16.72
CA VAL A 269 -17.96 28.72 15.89
C VAL A 269 -17.86 30.23 15.80
N ASN A 270 -16.66 30.82 15.90
CA ASN A 270 -16.55 32.28 15.73
C ASN A 270 -16.53 32.66 14.23
N ASP A 271 -17.05 33.85 13.93
CA ASP A 271 -17.05 34.42 12.57
C ASP A 271 -15.63 34.39 11.97
N GLY A 272 -15.48 33.76 10.80
CA GLY A 272 -14.22 33.56 10.09
C GLY A 272 -13.44 32.29 10.43
N GLU A 273 -13.86 31.50 11.42
CA GLU A 273 -13.26 30.20 11.74
C GLU A 273 -13.76 29.08 10.81
N ASN A 274 -13.07 27.92 10.86
CA ASN A 274 -13.43 26.73 10.11
C ASN A 274 -13.98 25.66 11.07
N ILE A 275 -14.94 24.86 10.62
CA ILE A 275 -15.46 23.71 11.37
C ILE A 275 -15.72 22.54 10.43
N ASP A 276 -15.39 21.34 10.90
CA ASP A 276 -15.69 20.08 10.23
C ASP A 276 -16.78 19.33 11.00
N LEU A 277 -17.88 19.01 10.30
CA LEU A 277 -18.94 18.15 10.80
C LEU A 277 -18.69 16.73 10.31
N VAL A 278 -18.43 15.82 11.25
CA VAL A 278 -18.03 14.44 10.94
C VAL A 278 -19.08 13.47 11.48
N VAL A 279 -19.56 12.59 10.61
CA VAL A 279 -20.52 11.53 10.93
C VAL A 279 -19.93 10.19 10.57
N GLU A 280 -19.93 9.26 11.51
CA GLU A 280 -19.64 7.86 11.23
C GLU A 280 -20.95 7.09 11.19
N TYR A 281 -21.10 6.12 10.31
CA TYR A 281 -22.31 5.32 10.28
C TYR A 281 -22.05 3.89 9.83
N GLU A 282 -22.83 2.95 10.35
CA GLU A 282 -22.84 1.56 9.91
C GLU A 282 -24.05 1.33 9.02
N ALA A 283 -23.85 0.82 7.80
CA ALA A 283 -24.93 0.58 6.84
C ALA A 283 -24.80 -0.79 6.18
N TYR A 284 -25.90 -1.53 6.17
CA TYR A 284 -26.05 -2.77 5.40
C TYR A 284 -27.49 -2.91 4.89
N PRO A 285 -27.74 -3.16 3.59
CA PRO A 285 -26.79 -3.16 2.49
C PRO A 285 -26.06 -1.81 2.33
N LYS A 286 -25.07 -1.77 1.44
CA LYS A 286 -24.27 -0.57 1.18
C LYS A 286 -25.15 0.66 0.93
N PRO A 287 -24.75 1.86 1.37
CA PRO A 287 -25.51 3.07 1.14
C PRO A 287 -25.62 3.38 -0.36
N GLU A 288 -26.78 3.84 -0.80
CA GLU A 288 -27.09 4.19 -2.21
C GLU A 288 -27.15 5.69 -2.42
N HIS A 289 -27.72 6.42 -1.47
CA HIS A 289 -27.83 7.88 -1.52
C HIS A 289 -27.36 8.48 -0.20
N HIS A 290 -26.57 9.54 -0.29
CA HIS A 290 -26.18 10.34 0.85
C HIS A 290 -26.01 11.80 0.44
N GLN A 291 -26.34 12.75 1.32
CA GLN A 291 -26.21 14.18 1.04
C GLN A 291 -26.25 15.02 2.31
N TRP A 292 -25.69 16.23 2.21
CA TRP A 292 -25.84 17.27 3.22
C TRP A 292 -26.87 18.32 2.78
N ILE A 293 -27.76 18.67 3.70
CA ILE A 293 -28.81 19.67 3.50
C ILE A 293 -28.58 20.82 4.49
N TYR A 294 -28.55 22.05 3.99
CA TYR A 294 -28.46 23.28 4.80
C TYR A 294 -29.80 24.00 4.77
N MET A 295 -30.45 24.21 5.92
CA MET A 295 -31.72 24.93 6.05
C MET A 295 -32.80 24.42 5.06
N ASN A 296 -32.97 23.10 4.96
CA ASN A 296 -33.88 22.41 4.02
C ASN A 296 -33.63 22.69 2.53
N ARG A 297 -32.46 23.22 2.17
CA ARG A 297 -32.00 23.38 0.79
C ARG A 297 -30.77 22.49 0.58
N THR A 298 -30.71 21.83 -0.57
CA THR A 298 -29.51 21.08 -0.98
C THR A 298 -28.35 22.06 -1.11
N SER A 299 -27.39 21.97 -0.20
CA SER A 299 -26.19 22.81 -0.24
C SER A 299 -25.31 22.35 -1.41
N THR A 300 -24.55 23.27 -1.98
CA THR A 300 -23.53 22.94 -2.99
C THR A 300 -22.49 21.98 -2.39
N ASN A 301 -22.23 20.88 -3.11
CA ASN A 301 -21.30 19.79 -2.79
C ASN A 301 -19.97 20.28 -2.16
N LYS A 302 -19.88 20.25 -0.83
CA LYS A 302 -18.65 20.52 -0.04
C LYS A 302 -18.33 19.39 0.96
N GLY A 303 -18.97 18.22 0.81
CA GLY A 303 -18.66 17.05 1.61
C GLY A 303 -17.73 16.11 0.83
N GLU A 304 -16.62 15.70 1.43
CA GLU A 304 -15.77 14.63 0.91
C GLU A 304 -16.17 13.31 1.57
N ASP A 305 -16.34 12.25 0.77
CA ASP A 305 -16.70 10.91 1.21
C ASP A 305 -15.46 10.02 1.20
N TYR A 306 -15.20 9.30 2.29
CA TYR A 306 -14.15 8.30 2.31
C TYR A 306 -14.46 7.12 3.23
N LEU A 307 -14.11 5.92 2.77
CA LEU A 307 -14.30 4.69 3.52
C LEU A 307 -13.31 4.63 4.69
N LYS A 308 -13.78 4.49 5.94
CA LYS A 308 -12.93 4.55 7.14
C LYS A 308 -11.95 3.37 7.27
N SER A 309 -12.18 2.24 6.60
CA SER A 309 -11.31 1.06 6.71
C SER A 309 -11.29 0.22 5.45
N ASP A 310 -10.07 -0.16 5.06
CA ASP A 310 -9.67 -0.93 3.89
C ASP A 310 -10.02 -2.44 3.96
N ASN A 311 -10.83 -2.86 4.94
CA ASN A 311 -11.18 -4.27 5.13
C ASN A 311 -12.45 -4.66 4.34
N LYS A 312 -12.37 -5.76 3.58
CA LYS A 312 -13.45 -6.38 2.77
C LYS A 312 -14.74 -6.79 3.53
N SER A 313 -14.82 -6.54 4.84
CA SER A 313 -15.99 -6.79 5.71
C SER A 313 -16.59 -5.52 6.30
N ASN A 314 -16.13 -4.35 5.86
CA ASN A 314 -16.40 -3.11 6.55
C ASN A 314 -17.79 -2.54 6.15
N ILE A 315 -18.73 -2.59 7.09
CA ILE A 315 -20.05 -1.95 7.00
C ILE A 315 -20.04 -0.51 7.53
N ARG A 316 -18.87 0.02 7.91
CA ARG A 316 -18.72 1.32 8.57
C ARG A 316 -18.14 2.36 7.60
N TYR A 317 -18.82 3.48 7.52
CA TYR A 317 -18.59 4.60 6.62
C TYR A 317 -18.35 5.87 7.44
N VAL A 318 -17.68 6.87 6.86
CA VAL A 318 -17.49 8.20 7.43
C VAL A 318 -17.79 9.22 6.36
N ASN A 319 -18.48 10.29 6.74
CA ASN A 319 -18.73 11.42 5.87
C ASN A 319 -18.40 12.73 6.59
N GLU A 320 -17.71 13.64 5.90
CA GLU A 320 -17.25 14.90 6.47
C GLU A 320 -17.77 16.09 5.66
N LEU A 321 -18.32 17.09 6.36
CA LEU A 321 -18.68 18.38 5.77
C LEU A 321 -17.72 19.46 6.29
N HIS A 322 -16.89 19.97 5.38
CA HIS A 322 -15.93 21.03 5.68
C HIS A 322 -16.54 22.41 5.46
N LEU A 323 -16.82 23.12 6.55
CA LEU A 323 -17.30 24.49 6.54
C LEU A 323 -16.10 25.43 6.81
N THR A 324 -15.67 26.18 5.79
CA THR A 324 -14.48 27.05 5.87
C THR A 324 -14.86 28.52 5.88
N ARG A 325 -14.24 29.29 6.80
CA ARG A 325 -14.43 30.73 7.00
C ARG A 325 -15.90 31.11 7.09
N LEU A 326 -16.60 30.51 8.05
CA LEU A 326 -18.04 30.71 8.20
C LEU A 326 -18.32 32.18 8.45
N LYS A 327 -19.28 32.72 7.72
CA LYS A 327 -19.84 34.05 7.97
C LYS A 327 -20.94 33.95 9.01
N GLY A 328 -21.15 35.02 9.79
CA GLY A 328 -22.28 35.13 10.72
C GLY A 328 -23.66 34.78 10.14
N THR A 329 -23.88 34.92 8.82
CA THR A 329 -25.13 34.58 8.11
C THR A 329 -25.25 33.11 7.71
N GLU A 330 -24.18 32.33 7.85
CA GLU A 330 -24.12 30.91 7.50
C GLU A 330 -24.41 30.01 8.72
N GLY A 331 -24.78 30.60 9.86
CA GLY A 331 -25.34 29.87 10.99
C GLY A 331 -26.70 29.24 10.64
N GLY A 332 -26.90 27.99 11.04
CA GLY A 332 -28.12 27.26 10.68
C GLY A 332 -28.07 25.77 11.00
N THR A 333 -29.04 25.05 10.43
CA THR A 333 -29.16 23.60 10.57
C THR A 333 -28.52 22.88 9.38
N TYR A 334 -27.61 21.97 9.67
CA TYR A 334 -26.91 21.13 8.70
C TYR A 334 -27.30 19.67 8.95
N THR A 335 -28.02 19.06 8.02
CA THR A 335 -28.49 17.68 8.16
C THR A 335 -27.76 16.77 7.19
N PHE A 336 -27.16 15.70 7.71
CA PHE A 336 -26.67 14.58 6.91
C PHE A 336 -27.79 13.56 6.73
N LEU A 337 -28.07 13.16 5.48
CA LEU A 337 -29.02 12.12 5.14
C LEU A 337 -28.27 10.98 4.46
N VAL A 338 -28.63 9.76 4.80
CA VAL A 338 -28.11 8.55 4.16
C VAL A 338 -29.21 7.51 4.05
N SER A 339 -29.26 6.80 2.93
CA SER A 339 -30.21 5.71 2.71
C SER A 339 -29.56 4.53 2.00
N ASN A 340 -30.10 3.34 2.26
CA ASN A 340 -29.84 2.12 1.51
C ASN A 340 -31.17 1.59 0.95
N SER A 341 -31.15 0.40 0.36
CA SER A 341 -32.34 -0.21 -0.24
C SER A 341 -33.52 -0.42 0.71
N ASP A 342 -33.27 -0.45 2.03
CA ASP A 342 -34.23 -0.90 3.03
C ASP A 342 -34.65 0.23 4.00
N VAL A 343 -33.72 1.13 4.37
CA VAL A 343 -33.90 2.15 5.42
C VAL A 343 -33.24 3.47 5.02
N SER A 344 -33.80 4.59 5.48
CA SER A 344 -33.18 5.91 5.44
C SER A 344 -32.99 6.44 6.87
N ALA A 345 -31.86 7.11 7.11
CA ALA A 345 -31.51 7.69 8.39
C ALA A 345 -30.90 9.08 8.18
N SER A 346 -30.99 9.93 9.20
CA SER A 346 -30.40 11.26 9.16
C SER A 346 -29.95 11.74 10.53
N VAL A 347 -29.03 12.70 10.54
CA VAL A 347 -28.57 13.39 11.75
C VAL A 347 -28.44 14.89 11.46
N THR A 348 -28.91 15.73 12.38
CA THR A 348 -28.90 17.19 12.24
C THR A 348 -27.90 17.82 13.21
N PHE A 349 -27.07 18.72 12.69
CA PHE A 349 -26.17 19.59 13.43
C PHE A 349 -26.73 21.01 13.46
N ASN A 350 -26.74 21.62 14.64
CA ASN A 350 -27.12 23.01 14.87
C ASN A 350 -25.84 23.83 15.02
N VAL A 351 -25.51 24.64 14.01
CA VAL A 351 -24.28 25.44 13.98
C VAL A 351 -24.61 26.90 14.28
N TYR A 352 -24.14 27.38 15.42
CA TYR A 352 -24.26 28.76 15.86
C TYR A 352 -22.97 29.53 15.57
N VAL A 353 -23.06 30.62 14.81
CA VAL A 353 -21.89 31.46 14.49
C VAL A 353 -21.85 32.65 15.42
N ASN A 354 -20.82 32.72 16.25
CA ASN A 354 -20.59 33.81 17.17
C ASN A 354 -20.02 35.02 16.42
N THR A 355 -20.71 36.15 16.49
CA THR A 355 -20.33 37.41 15.86
C THR A 355 -20.18 38.50 16.91
N LYS A 356 -19.12 39.31 16.80
CA LYS A 356 -18.98 40.51 17.63
C LYS A 356 -20.19 41.45 17.44
N PRO A 357 -20.55 42.25 18.45
CA PRO A 357 -21.68 43.17 18.35
C PRO A 357 -21.43 44.24 17.30
N GLU A 358 -22.46 44.58 16.55
CA GLU A 358 -22.46 45.64 15.53
C GLU A 358 -23.49 46.69 15.92
N ILE A 359 -23.07 47.97 16.00
CA ILE A 359 -24.00 49.06 16.30
C ILE A 359 -24.80 49.34 15.04
N LEU A 360 -26.10 49.04 15.08
CA LEU A 360 -27.02 49.24 13.95
C LEU A 360 -27.41 50.71 13.82
N THR A 361 -27.82 51.33 14.92
CA THR A 361 -28.21 52.74 14.97
C THR A 361 -27.76 53.39 16.28
N SER A 362 -27.41 54.67 16.19
CA SER A 362 -27.02 55.51 17.32
C SER A 362 -27.63 56.90 17.14
N ASP A 363 -28.85 57.08 17.66
CA ASP A 363 -29.69 58.23 17.33
C ASP A 363 -29.99 59.11 18.55
N ARG A 364 -30.23 60.39 18.29
CA ARG A 364 -30.78 61.33 19.26
C ARG A 364 -32.29 61.39 19.08
N LEU A 365 -33.03 60.90 20.07
CA LEU A 365 -34.49 60.96 20.07
C LEU A 365 -34.96 62.39 20.36
N ALA A 366 -36.09 62.77 19.76
CA ALA A 366 -36.65 64.12 19.84
C ALA A 366 -36.99 64.59 21.28
N ASN A 367 -37.12 63.64 22.21
CA ASN A 367 -37.36 63.89 23.63
C ASN A 367 -36.08 64.10 24.46
N GLY A 368 -34.90 64.19 23.84
CA GLY A 368 -33.63 64.41 24.55
C GLY A 368 -32.95 63.12 25.04
N MET A 369 -33.41 61.94 24.63
CA MET A 369 -32.73 60.67 24.94
C MET A 369 -31.73 60.29 23.85
N LEU A 370 -30.63 59.65 24.24
CA LEU A 370 -29.71 58.99 23.32
C LEU A 370 -30.09 57.51 23.25
N GLN A 371 -30.24 56.98 22.04
CA GLN A 371 -30.57 55.58 21.79
C GLN A 371 -29.40 54.89 21.12
N CYS A 372 -29.11 53.67 21.57
CA CYS A 372 -28.12 52.79 20.96
C CYS A 372 -28.72 51.41 20.73
N VAL A 373 -28.64 50.93 19.48
CA VAL A 373 -29.12 49.60 19.08
C VAL A 373 -27.94 48.80 18.57
N ALA A 374 -27.70 47.62 19.15
CA ALA A 374 -26.62 46.73 18.77
C ALA A 374 -27.13 45.33 18.42
N ALA A 375 -26.50 44.67 17.46
CA ALA A 375 -26.83 43.31 17.06
C ALA A 375 -25.61 42.38 17.12
N GLY A 376 -25.74 41.21 17.73
CA GLY A 376 -24.63 40.25 17.86
C GLY A 376 -25.09 38.88 18.35
N PHE A 377 -24.17 37.90 18.35
CA PHE A 377 -24.39 36.57 18.92
C PHE A 377 -23.09 36.08 19.57
N PRO A 378 -23.08 35.61 20.83
CA PRO A 378 -24.18 35.63 21.81
C PRO A 378 -24.70 37.04 22.11
N GLU A 379 -25.80 37.13 22.88
CA GLU A 379 -26.51 38.38 23.18
C GLU A 379 -25.57 39.54 23.56
N PRO A 380 -25.65 40.70 22.86
CA PRO A 380 -24.79 41.84 23.17
C PRO A 380 -25.29 42.62 24.40
N THR A 381 -24.39 42.89 25.34
CA THR A 381 -24.64 43.79 26.48
C THR A 381 -24.23 45.21 26.12
N ILE A 382 -25.05 46.21 26.46
CA ILE A 382 -24.78 47.63 26.20
C ILE A 382 -24.47 48.37 27.50
N ASP A 383 -23.27 48.94 27.60
CA ASP A 383 -22.85 49.84 28.67
C ASP A 383 -22.70 51.27 28.14
N TRP A 384 -22.99 52.25 29.00
CA TRP A 384 -22.83 53.68 28.69
C TRP A 384 -21.70 54.30 29.51
N TYR A 385 -20.86 55.09 28.84
CA TYR A 385 -19.74 55.81 29.44
C TYR A 385 -19.79 57.30 29.09
N PHE A 386 -19.36 58.16 30.01
CA PHE A 386 -19.22 59.60 29.78
C PHE A 386 -17.77 60.05 29.93
N CYS A 387 -17.37 60.98 29.08
CA CYS A 387 -16.01 61.48 28.98
C CYS A 387 -16.06 63.02 28.96
N THR A 388 -15.43 63.66 29.95
CA THR A 388 -15.32 65.12 30.04
C THR A 388 -14.09 65.63 29.30
N GLY A 389 -14.24 66.56 28.36
CA GLY A 389 -13.09 67.24 27.72
C GLY A 389 -12.18 66.37 26.84
N THR A 390 -11.08 66.95 26.36
CA THR A 390 -10.17 66.46 25.29
C THR A 390 -9.32 65.22 25.66
N GLU A 391 -9.92 64.15 26.18
CA GLU A 391 -9.23 62.87 26.43
C GLU A 391 -9.64 61.78 25.43
N GLN A 392 -8.69 60.93 25.05
CA GLN A 392 -8.87 59.89 24.02
C GLN A 392 -9.57 58.60 24.52
N ARG A 393 -9.94 58.46 25.81
CA ARG A 393 -10.67 57.31 26.36
C ARG A 393 -11.56 57.67 27.56
N CYS A 394 -12.77 57.10 27.61
CA CYS A 394 -13.82 57.38 28.59
C CYS A 394 -13.69 56.47 29.84
N ALA A 395 -13.85 57.03 31.05
CA ALA A 395 -13.61 56.30 32.30
C ALA A 395 -14.79 56.32 33.30
N VAL A 396 -15.81 57.16 33.11
CA VAL A 396 -16.93 57.27 34.06
C VAL A 396 -18.15 56.48 33.54
N PRO A 397 -18.52 55.35 34.17
CA PRO A 397 -19.72 54.60 33.80
C PRO A 397 -20.98 55.39 34.22
N VAL A 398 -21.98 55.44 33.33
CA VAL A 398 -23.26 56.11 33.60
C VAL A 398 -24.39 55.07 33.55
N PRO A 399 -25.26 54.99 34.58
CA PRO A 399 -26.31 53.98 34.60
C PRO A 399 -27.36 54.27 33.51
N PRO A 400 -27.79 53.26 32.73
CA PRO A 400 -28.85 53.42 31.73
C PRO A 400 -30.21 53.64 32.39
N VAL A 401 -31.11 54.35 31.69
CA VAL A 401 -32.45 54.70 32.20
C VAL A 401 -33.50 53.68 31.74
N ASP A 402 -33.32 53.07 30.56
CA ASP A 402 -34.20 52.01 30.08
C ASP A 402 -33.41 50.95 29.27
N VAL A 403 -33.61 49.67 29.58
CA VAL A 403 -33.05 48.53 28.85
C VAL A 403 -34.22 47.72 28.33
N GLN A 404 -34.50 47.84 27.03
CA GLN A 404 -35.55 47.07 26.39
C GLN A 404 -34.91 46.06 25.44
N ILE A 405 -35.05 44.78 25.78
CA ILE A 405 -34.77 43.70 24.84
C ILE A 405 -35.92 43.69 23.85
N GLN A 406 -35.71 44.28 22.67
CA GLN A 406 -36.61 43.99 21.56
C GLN A 406 -36.33 42.57 21.12
N ASN A 407 -37.21 41.64 21.51
CA ASN A 407 -37.31 40.34 20.86
C ASN A 407 -37.76 40.58 19.41
N ALA A 408 -36.84 41.05 18.56
CA ALA A 408 -37.06 41.11 17.14
C ALA A 408 -37.33 39.66 16.69
N SER A 409 -38.52 39.44 16.17
CA SER A 409 -39.00 38.18 15.63
C SER A 409 -38.15 37.74 14.43
N VAL A 410 -36.96 37.21 14.67
CA VAL A 410 -35.98 36.88 13.63
C VAL A 410 -35.33 35.54 13.95
N SER A 411 -35.10 34.76 12.89
CA SER A 411 -34.70 33.35 12.84
C SER A 411 -33.92 32.77 14.04
N PRO A 412 -34.13 31.47 14.39
CA PRO A 412 -33.48 30.80 15.53
C PRO A 412 -31.95 30.73 15.46
N PHE A 413 -31.33 31.10 14.34
CA PHE A 413 -29.87 31.11 14.11
C PHE A 413 -29.35 32.52 13.74
N GLY A 414 -30.09 33.58 14.09
CA GLY A 414 -29.76 34.97 13.77
C GLY A 414 -29.07 35.75 14.90
N LYS A 415 -28.55 36.94 14.56
CA LYS A 415 -28.03 37.91 15.55
C LYS A 415 -29.18 38.40 16.44
N LEU A 416 -28.94 38.49 17.74
CA LEU A 416 -29.86 39.09 18.71
C LEU A 416 -29.67 40.61 18.71
N VAL A 417 -30.77 41.35 18.73
CA VAL A 417 -30.78 42.83 18.72
C VAL A 417 -31.15 43.34 20.10
N VAL A 418 -30.30 44.19 20.67
CA VAL A 418 -30.50 44.80 21.98
C VAL A 418 -30.54 46.31 21.83
N GLN A 419 -31.50 46.94 22.52
CA GLN A 419 -31.69 48.39 22.54
C GLN A 419 -31.52 48.91 23.97
N SER A 420 -30.72 49.96 24.12
CA SER A 420 -30.59 50.71 25.37
C SER A 420 -30.66 52.20 25.11
N SER A 421 -31.28 52.94 26.04
CA SER A 421 -31.39 54.39 25.97
C SER A 421 -30.98 55.07 27.27
N ILE A 422 -30.44 56.29 27.16
CA ILE A 422 -30.04 57.13 28.29
C ILE A 422 -30.56 58.57 28.11
N ASP A 423 -30.97 59.21 29.20
CA ASP A 423 -31.39 60.61 29.19
C ASP A 423 -30.17 61.55 29.15
N SER A 424 -30.14 62.46 28.16
CA SER A 424 -29.06 63.44 28.03
C SER A 424 -29.06 64.52 29.13
N SER A 425 -30.16 64.67 29.89
CA SER A 425 -30.25 65.62 31.01
C SER A 425 -29.31 65.31 32.18
N VAL A 426 -28.81 64.07 32.25
CA VAL A 426 -27.86 63.60 33.28
C VAL A 426 -26.43 64.15 33.04
N LEU A 427 -26.15 64.68 31.84
CA LEU A 427 -24.84 65.10 31.38
C LEU A 427 -24.60 66.59 31.67
N ARG A 428 -24.05 66.91 32.85
CA ARG A 428 -23.90 68.29 33.36
C ARG A 428 -22.74 69.11 32.73
N HIS A 429 -21.92 68.52 31.86
CA HIS A 429 -20.70 69.15 31.32
C HIS A 429 -20.49 68.86 29.82
N ASN A 430 -19.67 69.68 29.14
CA ASN A 430 -19.20 69.42 27.78
C ASN A 430 -18.40 68.10 27.74
N GLY A 431 -18.82 67.18 26.88
CA GLY A 431 -18.22 65.86 26.85
C GLY A 431 -18.74 64.97 25.72
N THR A 432 -18.15 63.80 25.61
CA THR A 432 -18.57 62.75 24.68
C THR A 432 -19.25 61.65 25.50
N VAL A 433 -20.32 61.06 24.95
CA VAL A 433 -20.95 59.85 25.50
C VAL A 433 -20.59 58.69 24.59
N GLU A 434 -20.06 57.62 25.16
CA GLU A 434 -19.78 56.36 24.47
C GLU A 434 -20.86 55.34 24.82
N CYS A 435 -21.58 54.86 23.81
CA CYS A 435 -22.32 53.61 23.88
C CYS A 435 -21.37 52.48 23.51
N LYS A 436 -21.21 51.49 24.40
CA LYS A 436 -20.32 50.35 24.19
C LYS A 436 -21.11 49.05 24.26
N ALA A 437 -21.25 48.39 23.12
CA ALA A 437 -21.83 47.05 23.03
C ALA A 437 -20.72 45.99 23.08
N TYR A 438 -20.87 44.97 23.93
CA TYR A 438 -19.91 43.86 24.01
C TYR A 438 -20.60 42.52 24.23
N ASN A 439 -19.93 41.45 23.79
CA ASN A 439 -20.24 40.07 24.13
C ASN A 439 -18.93 39.28 24.28
N ASP A 440 -19.01 37.97 24.40
CA ASP A 440 -17.85 37.08 24.58
C ASP A 440 -16.87 37.09 23.39
N VAL A 441 -17.29 37.57 22.20
CA VAL A 441 -16.47 37.61 20.98
C VAL A 441 -15.73 38.94 20.83
N GLY A 442 -16.36 40.05 21.20
CA GLY A 442 -15.78 41.37 20.95
C GLY A 442 -16.62 42.53 21.44
N LYS A 443 -16.15 43.74 21.11
CA LYS A 443 -16.75 45.01 21.54
C LYS A 443 -16.81 46.00 20.38
N SER A 444 -17.86 46.80 20.35
CA SER A 444 -18.06 47.90 19.41
C SER A 444 -18.59 49.11 20.15
N SER A 445 -18.18 50.30 19.72
CA SER A 445 -18.54 51.55 20.38
C SER A 445 -19.06 52.57 19.39
N ALA A 446 -20.01 53.39 19.83
CA ALA A 446 -20.50 54.58 19.13
C ALA A 446 -20.41 55.80 20.06
N PHE A 447 -20.14 56.97 19.48
CA PHE A 447 -19.85 58.18 20.24
C PHE A 447 -20.84 59.32 19.92
N PHE A 448 -21.34 59.99 20.95
CA PHE A 448 -22.18 61.18 20.84
C PHE A 448 -21.43 62.39 21.40
N ASN A 449 -21.14 63.39 20.58
CA ASN A 449 -20.41 64.60 21.02
C ASN A 449 -21.36 65.70 21.51
N PHE A 450 -21.07 66.32 22.66
CA PHE A 450 -21.71 67.54 23.16
C PHE A 450 -20.69 68.69 23.18
N ALA A 451 -20.94 69.73 22.39
CA ALA A 451 -20.22 70.99 22.48
C ALA A 451 -21.22 72.14 22.56
N PHE A 452 -21.21 72.91 23.65
CA PHE A 452 -21.80 74.24 23.66
C PHE A 452 -20.89 75.15 22.81
N LYS A 453 -21.45 75.79 21.79
CA LYS A 453 -20.72 76.61 20.81
C LYS A 453 -20.03 77.80 21.49
N GLU A 454 -18.70 77.88 21.37
CA GLU A 454 -17.96 79.15 21.48
C GLU A 454 -17.13 79.39 20.21
N GLN A 455 -16.97 80.68 19.89
CA GLN A 455 -16.51 81.22 18.61
C GLN A 455 -15.04 80.91 18.29
N ILE A 456 -14.80 80.70 16.99
CA ILE A 456 -13.51 80.39 16.38
C ILE A 456 -12.66 81.66 16.23
N GLN A 457 -11.39 81.59 16.63
CA GLN A 457 -10.33 82.49 16.17
C GLN A 457 -9.12 81.66 15.67
N PRO A 458 -8.51 81.99 14.52
CA PRO A 458 -7.45 81.17 13.94
C PRO A 458 -6.07 81.66 14.36
N HIS A 459 -5.18 80.77 14.80
CA HIS A 459 -3.75 81.06 14.81
C HIS A 459 -2.89 79.87 14.34
N THR A 460 -2.18 80.20 13.25
CA THR A 460 -0.91 79.71 12.69
C THR A 460 0.01 78.91 13.63
N LEU A 461 0.08 77.59 13.44
CA LEU A 461 1.21 76.77 13.93
C LEU A 461 1.32 75.40 13.23
N PHE A 462 1.01 75.32 11.93
CA PHE A 462 1.26 74.11 11.13
C PHE A 462 2.60 74.22 10.40
N THR A 463 3.68 73.88 11.09
CA THR A 463 5.00 73.70 10.46
C THR A 463 5.88 72.62 11.11
N PRO A 464 5.61 72.09 12.32
CA PRO A 464 6.30 70.87 12.81
C PRO A 464 5.54 69.56 12.53
N LEU A 465 4.20 69.61 12.41
CA LEU A 465 3.33 68.41 12.29
C LEU A 465 3.42 67.71 10.93
N LEU A 466 3.75 68.44 9.86
CA LEU A 466 3.88 67.86 8.53
C LEU A 466 5.10 66.91 8.43
N ILE A 467 6.18 67.20 9.15
CA ILE A 467 7.40 66.37 9.15
C ILE A 467 7.13 65.05 9.88
N GLY A 468 6.35 65.08 10.96
CA GLY A 468 5.92 63.88 11.69
C GLY A 468 5.00 62.97 10.86
N PHE A 469 4.08 63.54 10.08
CA PHE A 469 3.20 62.78 9.19
C PHE A 469 3.96 62.08 8.05
N VAL A 470 5.03 62.69 7.54
CA VAL A 470 5.88 62.06 6.51
C VAL A 470 6.66 60.87 7.08
N ILE A 471 7.11 60.96 8.35
CA ILE A 471 7.83 59.86 9.02
C ILE A 471 6.89 58.69 9.35
N THR A 472 5.67 58.96 9.83
CA THR A 472 4.69 57.91 10.14
C THR A 472 4.11 57.27 8.88
N ALA A 473 3.90 58.03 7.80
CA ALA A 473 3.53 57.48 6.50
C ALA A 473 4.66 56.59 5.92
N GLY A 474 5.92 56.97 6.12
CA GLY A 474 7.08 56.14 5.77
C GLY A 474 7.13 54.82 6.56
N LEU A 475 6.88 54.85 7.87
CA LEU A 475 6.82 53.65 8.71
C LEU A 475 5.64 52.73 8.36
N MET A 476 4.47 53.30 8.06
CA MET A 476 3.32 52.52 7.56
C MET A 476 3.60 51.93 6.18
N GLY A 477 4.30 52.65 5.31
CA GLY A 477 4.77 52.13 4.02
C GLY A 477 5.74 50.94 4.19
N ILE A 478 6.64 51.01 5.17
CA ILE A 478 7.56 49.90 5.51
C ILE A 478 6.78 48.72 6.10
N ILE A 479 5.78 48.94 6.95
CA ILE A 479 4.94 47.87 7.50
C ILE A 479 4.13 47.19 6.39
N VAL A 480 3.54 47.96 5.49
CA VAL A 480 2.83 47.42 4.32
C VAL A 480 3.79 46.70 3.38
N MET A 481 5.02 47.20 3.19
CA MET A 481 6.08 46.49 2.46
C MET A 481 6.49 45.20 3.15
N VAL A 482 6.55 45.14 4.48
CA VAL A 482 6.86 43.93 5.25
C VAL A 482 5.70 42.93 5.22
N LEU A 483 4.46 43.40 5.27
CA LEU A 483 3.25 42.59 5.12
C LEU A 483 3.11 42.08 3.69
N ALA A 484 3.42 42.89 2.68
CA ALA A 484 3.49 42.49 1.29
C ALA A 484 4.65 41.50 1.07
N TYR A 485 5.82 41.73 1.66
CA TYR A 485 6.95 40.78 1.67
C TYR A 485 6.56 39.44 2.31
N LYS A 486 5.81 39.46 3.43
CA LYS A 486 5.26 38.25 4.07
C LYS A 486 4.14 37.58 3.24
N TYR A 487 3.33 38.34 2.52
CA TYR A 487 2.28 37.83 1.64
C TYR A 487 2.85 37.22 0.34
N LEU A 488 3.92 37.80 -0.19
CA LEU A 488 4.72 37.27 -1.30
C LEU A 488 5.57 36.06 -0.88
N GLN A 489 5.75 35.79 0.42
CA GLN A 489 6.42 34.60 0.99
C GLN A 489 5.49 33.38 1.17
N LYS A 490 4.48 33.15 0.32
CA LYS A 490 3.91 31.80 0.21
C LYS A 490 4.99 30.87 -0.36
N PRO A 491 5.26 29.68 0.22
CA PRO A 491 6.28 28.79 -0.32
C PRO A 491 5.89 28.35 -1.72
N MET A 492 6.71 28.73 -2.70
CA MET A 492 6.62 28.31 -4.09
C MET A 492 7.17 26.88 -4.20
N TYR A 493 6.58 26.04 -5.06
CA TYR A 493 7.17 24.74 -5.41
C TYR A 493 8.47 25.00 -6.19
N GLU A 494 9.58 24.48 -5.69
CA GLU A 494 10.89 24.55 -6.32
C GLU A 494 11.28 23.14 -6.77
N VAL A 495 11.72 22.98 -8.02
CA VAL A 495 12.21 21.71 -8.57
C VAL A 495 13.35 21.20 -7.69
N GLN A 496 13.25 19.96 -7.19
CA GLN A 496 14.28 19.38 -6.32
C GLN A 496 15.59 19.10 -7.07
N TRP A 497 15.48 18.78 -8.37
CA TRP A 497 16.59 18.49 -9.25
C TRP A 497 17.18 19.80 -9.75
N LYS A 498 18.47 20.01 -9.49
CA LYS A 498 19.18 21.19 -9.98
C LYS A 498 20.32 20.75 -10.88
N VAL A 499 20.35 21.29 -12.09
CA VAL A 499 21.51 21.18 -12.97
C VAL A 499 22.51 22.24 -12.53
N VAL A 500 23.78 21.87 -12.40
CA VAL A 500 24.85 22.76 -11.96
C VAL A 500 25.91 22.97 -13.03
N GLU A 501 26.47 24.18 -13.09
CA GLU A 501 27.73 24.46 -13.78
C GLU A 501 28.86 24.61 -12.76
N GLU A 502 30.00 24.02 -13.09
CA GLU A 502 31.20 24.07 -12.27
C GLU A 502 31.98 25.36 -12.56
N ILE A 503 32.09 26.26 -11.57
CA ILE A 503 32.74 27.56 -11.78
C ILE A 503 34.19 27.59 -11.30
N ASN A 504 34.60 26.72 -10.38
CA ASN A 504 35.99 26.67 -9.88
C ASN A 504 36.28 25.39 -9.06
N GLY A 505 36.24 24.21 -9.68
CA GLY A 505 36.80 22.97 -9.11
C GLY A 505 36.12 22.38 -7.86
N ASN A 506 35.25 23.13 -7.17
CA ASN A 506 34.52 22.74 -5.95
C ASN A 506 33.28 23.64 -5.66
N ASN A 507 32.96 24.61 -6.53
CA ASN A 507 31.83 25.52 -6.37
C ASN A 507 30.86 25.39 -7.55
N TYR A 508 29.60 25.11 -7.23
CA TYR A 508 28.51 24.89 -8.18
C TYR A 508 27.60 26.11 -8.25
N VAL A 509 27.20 26.49 -9.47
CA VAL A 509 26.12 27.46 -9.68
C VAL A 509 24.94 26.76 -10.34
N TYR A 510 23.75 26.98 -9.80
CA TYR A 510 22.53 26.39 -10.32
C TYR A 510 22.13 27.03 -11.64
N ILE A 511 21.91 26.19 -12.66
CA ILE A 511 21.24 26.62 -13.89
C ILE A 511 19.76 26.78 -13.56
N ASP A 512 19.19 27.92 -13.94
CA ASP A 512 17.74 28.14 -13.84
C ASP A 512 17.03 27.21 -14.84
N PRO A 513 16.20 26.25 -14.39
CA PRO A 513 15.50 25.30 -15.26
C PRO A 513 14.59 25.98 -16.29
N THR A 514 14.15 27.21 -16.04
CA THR A 514 13.34 27.97 -17.01
C THR A 514 14.10 28.23 -18.32
N GLN A 515 15.44 28.28 -18.26
CA GLN A 515 16.32 28.50 -19.42
C GLN A 515 16.60 27.24 -20.23
N LEU A 516 16.24 26.05 -19.72
CA LEU A 516 16.37 24.80 -20.47
C LEU A 516 15.35 24.74 -21.62
N PRO A 517 15.73 24.22 -22.80
CA PRO A 517 14.82 24.07 -23.93
C PRO A 517 13.80 22.94 -23.68
N TYR A 518 12.55 23.16 -24.07
CA TYR A 518 11.52 22.12 -24.12
C TYR A 518 11.33 21.65 -25.56
N ASP A 519 11.35 20.34 -25.78
CA ASP A 519 11.20 19.73 -27.10
C ASP A 519 9.75 19.27 -27.31
N HIS A 520 9.07 19.83 -28.32
CA HIS A 520 7.68 19.48 -28.65
C HIS A 520 7.49 18.03 -29.09
N LYS A 521 8.56 17.26 -29.35
CA LYS A 521 8.45 15.81 -29.60
C LYS A 521 7.81 15.05 -28.45
N TRP A 522 7.84 15.60 -27.23
CA TRP A 522 7.22 15.00 -26.06
C TRP A 522 5.71 15.21 -26.02
N GLU A 523 5.13 16.07 -26.86
CA GLU A 523 3.68 16.29 -26.84
C GLU A 523 2.89 15.03 -27.19
N PHE A 524 2.05 14.60 -26.27
CA PHE A 524 1.14 13.47 -26.42
C PHE A 524 -0.32 13.96 -26.38
N PRO A 525 -1.18 13.51 -27.31
CA PRO A 525 -2.56 13.95 -27.36
C PRO A 525 -3.35 13.46 -26.14
N ARG A 526 -3.84 14.41 -25.32
CA ARG A 526 -4.55 14.15 -24.06
C ARG A 526 -5.78 13.25 -24.22
N ASN A 527 -6.45 13.28 -25.38
CA ASN A 527 -7.61 12.43 -25.68
C ASN A 527 -7.27 10.93 -25.86
N ARG A 528 -5.98 10.58 -25.96
CA ARG A 528 -5.49 9.20 -26.00
C ARG A 528 -4.99 8.71 -24.65
N LEU A 529 -5.36 9.41 -23.58
CA LEU A 529 -4.93 9.14 -22.21
C LEU A 529 -6.18 8.86 -21.37
N SER A 530 -6.28 7.66 -20.82
CA SER A 530 -7.38 7.26 -19.93
C SER A 530 -6.87 7.17 -18.50
N PHE A 531 -7.34 8.04 -17.62
CA PHE A 531 -6.95 8.03 -16.21
C PHE A 531 -7.55 6.84 -15.45
N GLY A 532 -6.78 6.29 -14.51
CA GLY A 532 -7.14 5.23 -13.59
C GLY A 532 -6.99 5.68 -12.14
N LYS A 533 -6.52 4.80 -11.25
CA LYS A 533 -6.41 5.08 -9.82
C LYS A 533 -5.37 6.17 -9.52
N THR A 534 -5.59 6.94 -8.45
CA THR A 534 -4.56 7.87 -7.94
C THR A 534 -3.47 7.09 -7.24
N LEU A 535 -2.21 7.28 -7.66
CA LEU A 535 -1.02 6.65 -7.06
C LEU A 535 -0.49 7.45 -5.86
N GLY A 536 -0.69 8.78 -5.85
CA GLY A 536 -0.37 9.64 -4.73
C GLY A 536 -0.90 11.06 -4.91
N ALA A 537 -1.27 11.75 -3.83
CA ALA A 537 -1.78 13.11 -3.85
C ALA A 537 -1.12 13.97 -2.76
N GLY A 538 -0.64 15.15 -3.14
CA GLY A 538 0.11 16.04 -2.27
C GLY A 538 -0.44 17.45 -2.19
N ALA A 539 0.33 18.33 -1.54
CA ALA A 539 -0.07 19.72 -1.35
C ALA A 539 -0.30 20.46 -2.67
N PHE A 540 0.43 20.09 -3.72
CA PHE A 540 0.54 20.84 -4.97
C PHE A 540 -0.07 20.12 -6.20
N GLY A 541 -0.29 18.80 -6.13
CA GLY A 541 -0.79 18.01 -7.25
C GLY A 541 -1.13 16.57 -6.89
N LYS A 542 -1.35 15.75 -7.92
CA LYS A 542 -1.53 14.30 -7.79
C LYS A 542 -0.81 13.56 -8.92
N VAL A 543 -0.43 12.32 -8.65
CA VAL A 543 0.05 11.36 -9.64
C VAL A 543 -1.01 10.27 -9.76
N VAL A 544 -1.40 9.95 -10.99
CA VAL A 544 -2.41 8.93 -11.28
C VAL A 544 -1.84 7.88 -12.22
N GLU A 545 -2.31 6.65 -12.09
CA GLU A 545 -2.13 5.63 -13.11
C GLU A 545 -3.00 6.04 -14.32
N ALA A 546 -2.51 5.82 -15.53
CA ALA A 546 -3.28 6.01 -16.74
C ALA A 546 -2.88 5.02 -17.83
N THR A 547 -3.74 4.85 -18.82
CA THR A 547 -3.47 4.08 -20.03
C THR A 547 -3.31 5.04 -21.19
N ALA A 548 -2.11 5.08 -21.79
CA ALA A 548 -1.80 5.86 -22.99
C ALA A 548 -1.90 4.97 -24.24
N TYR A 549 -2.72 5.37 -25.20
CA TYR A 549 -2.93 4.65 -26.46
C TYR A 549 -2.06 5.23 -27.57
N GLY A 550 -1.20 4.41 -28.17
CA GLY A 550 -0.36 4.84 -29.28
C GLY A 550 0.88 5.64 -28.86
N LEU A 551 1.39 5.45 -27.64
CA LEU A 551 2.56 6.17 -27.11
C LEU A 551 3.88 5.73 -27.75
N ILE A 552 4.06 4.43 -28.01
CA ILE A 552 5.28 3.87 -28.64
C ILE A 552 4.96 3.23 -29.99
N LYS A 553 3.92 2.38 -30.06
CA LYS A 553 3.41 1.77 -31.30
C LYS A 553 1.93 2.12 -31.45
N SER A 554 1.50 2.45 -32.67
CA SER A 554 0.16 3.00 -32.97
C SER A 554 -1.02 2.18 -32.43
N ASP A 555 -0.86 0.85 -32.34
CA ASP A 555 -1.91 -0.08 -31.93
C ASP A 555 -1.76 -0.61 -30.49
N ALA A 556 -0.77 -0.10 -29.74
CA ALA A 556 -0.45 -0.57 -28.39
C ALA A 556 -0.97 0.40 -27.32
N ALA A 557 -1.55 -0.16 -26.26
CA ALA A 557 -1.86 0.55 -25.03
C ALA A 557 -0.73 0.32 -24.02
N MET A 558 -0.30 1.38 -23.34
CA MET A 558 0.75 1.31 -22.32
C MET A 558 0.25 1.97 -21.04
N THR A 559 0.46 1.29 -19.91
CA THR A 559 0.22 1.90 -18.59
C THR A 559 1.34 2.91 -18.30
N VAL A 560 0.95 4.09 -17.85
CA VAL A 560 1.83 5.24 -17.57
C VAL A 560 1.46 5.88 -16.24
N ALA A 561 2.44 6.45 -15.55
CA ALA A 561 2.19 7.30 -14.39
C ALA A 561 2.10 8.75 -14.87
N VAL A 562 1.08 9.45 -14.41
CA VAL A 562 0.74 10.77 -14.91
C VAL A 562 0.74 11.78 -13.78
N LYS A 563 1.68 12.72 -13.84
CA LYS A 563 1.85 13.79 -12.86
C LYS A 563 1.05 15.01 -13.31
N MET A 564 0.16 15.50 -12.44
CA MET A 564 -0.72 16.62 -12.74
C MET A 564 -0.89 17.55 -11.52
N LEU A 565 -1.08 18.83 -11.79
CA LEU A 565 -1.37 19.84 -10.77
C LEU A 565 -2.84 19.84 -10.37
N LYS A 566 -3.15 20.44 -9.21
CA LYS A 566 -4.54 20.67 -8.80
C LYS A 566 -5.25 21.62 -9.78
N PRO A 567 -6.58 21.53 -9.95
CA PRO A 567 -7.32 22.44 -10.82
C PRO A 567 -7.15 23.92 -10.47
N SER A 568 -6.94 24.22 -9.19
CA SER A 568 -6.71 25.58 -8.65
C SER A 568 -5.26 26.06 -8.73
N ALA A 569 -4.38 25.33 -9.41
CA ALA A 569 -2.94 25.61 -9.38
C ALA A 569 -2.57 26.95 -10.03
N HIS A 570 -1.76 27.73 -9.33
CA HIS A 570 -1.27 29.04 -9.76
C HIS A 570 -0.23 28.91 -10.89
N LEU A 571 0.01 30.01 -11.62
CA LEU A 571 0.99 30.08 -12.72
C LEU A 571 2.38 29.58 -12.31
N THR A 572 2.82 29.91 -11.09
CA THR A 572 4.12 29.50 -10.54
C THR A 572 4.22 27.98 -10.31
N GLU A 573 3.13 27.32 -9.95
CA GLU A 573 3.10 25.85 -9.79
C GLU A 573 3.14 25.16 -11.17
N ARG A 574 2.51 25.77 -12.17
CA ARG A 574 2.58 25.33 -13.58
C ARG A 574 3.99 25.48 -14.14
N GLU A 575 4.65 26.60 -13.89
CA GLU A 575 6.05 26.84 -14.29
C GLU A 575 7.01 25.85 -13.64
N ALA A 576 6.76 25.47 -12.40
CA ALA A 576 7.61 24.52 -11.70
C ALA A 576 7.40 23.06 -12.19
N LEU A 577 6.20 22.66 -12.58
CA LEU A 577 6.00 21.39 -13.31
C LEU A 577 6.68 21.43 -14.70
N MET A 578 6.53 22.53 -15.44
CA MET A 578 7.21 22.71 -16.73
C MET A 578 8.74 22.70 -16.59
N SER A 579 9.26 23.20 -15.48
CA SER A 579 10.69 23.17 -15.16
C SER A 579 11.17 21.75 -14.89
N GLU A 580 10.36 20.93 -14.21
CA GLU A 580 10.64 19.51 -14.00
C GLU A 580 10.67 18.74 -15.34
N LEU A 581 9.67 18.96 -16.20
CA LEU A 581 9.59 18.42 -17.55
C LEU A 581 10.85 18.73 -18.38
N LYS A 582 11.31 19.98 -18.33
CA LYS A 582 12.54 20.43 -19.02
C LYS A 582 13.79 19.75 -18.49
N VAL A 583 13.91 19.58 -17.17
CA VAL A 583 15.03 18.88 -16.55
C VAL A 583 15.05 17.42 -17.01
N LEU A 584 13.92 16.71 -16.98
CA LEU A 584 13.86 15.31 -17.43
C LEU A 584 14.19 15.16 -18.92
N SER A 585 13.68 16.07 -19.74
CA SER A 585 14.02 16.12 -21.16
C SER A 585 15.52 16.37 -21.39
N TYR A 586 16.16 17.19 -20.56
CA TYR A 586 17.60 17.48 -20.63
C TYR A 586 18.47 16.29 -20.20
N LEU A 587 18.09 15.61 -19.12
CA LEU A 587 18.83 14.46 -18.59
C LEU A 587 18.90 13.30 -19.60
N GLY A 588 17.78 13.04 -20.27
CA GLY A 588 17.59 11.89 -21.15
C GLY A 588 17.24 10.62 -20.38
N ASN A 589 17.30 9.48 -21.07
CA ASN A 589 16.79 8.22 -20.53
C ASN A 589 17.88 7.41 -19.81
N HIS A 590 17.50 6.79 -18.69
CA HIS A 590 18.32 5.81 -17.99
C HIS A 590 17.44 4.72 -17.35
N MET A 591 17.97 3.50 -17.20
CA MET A 591 17.20 2.37 -16.66
C MET A 591 16.71 2.62 -15.23
N ASN A 592 17.58 3.15 -14.37
CA ASN A 592 17.29 3.35 -12.94
C ASN A 592 16.80 4.76 -12.59
N ILE A 593 16.30 5.53 -13.55
CA ILE A 593 15.53 6.73 -13.29
C ILE A 593 14.13 6.57 -13.89
N VAL A 594 13.16 7.29 -13.36
CA VAL A 594 11.86 7.38 -14.03
C VAL A 594 12.04 8.27 -15.25
N ASN A 595 11.77 7.70 -16.43
CA ASN A 595 11.97 8.38 -17.71
C ASN A 595 10.70 9.12 -18.14
N LEU A 596 10.89 10.27 -18.78
CA LEU A 596 9.84 10.99 -19.47
C LEU A 596 9.44 10.22 -20.73
N LEU A 597 8.14 9.94 -20.90
CA LEU A 597 7.58 9.31 -22.08
C LEU A 597 6.78 10.28 -22.96
N GLY A 598 6.27 11.36 -22.36
CA GLY A 598 5.53 12.39 -23.08
C GLY A 598 4.99 13.45 -22.12
N ALA A 599 4.33 14.45 -22.65
CA ALA A 599 3.66 15.50 -21.89
C ALA A 599 2.42 16.00 -22.64
N CYS A 600 1.41 16.48 -21.93
CA CYS A 600 0.25 17.14 -22.51
C CYS A 600 0.23 18.59 -22.03
N THR A 601 0.97 19.48 -22.71
CA THR A 601 1.07 20.90 -22.32
C THR A 601 0.13 21.81 -23.12
N VAL A 602 -0.43 21.30 -24.23
CA VAL A 602 -1.37 22.00 -25.11
C VAL A 602 -2.83 21.59 -24.81
N GLY A 603 -3.73 22.57 -24.69
CA GLY A 603 -5.08 22.39 -24.16
C GLY A 603 -6.10 21.86 -25.16
N ASP A 604 -6.78 20.78 -24.78
CA ASP A 604 -8.15 20.45 -25.18
C ASP A 604 -8.86 19.73 -24.01
N SER A 605 -10.11 20.10 -23.76
CA SER A 605 -10.95 19.69 -22.64
C SER A 605 -11.46 18.25 -22.76
N TYR A 606 -11.55 17.47 -21.66
CA TYR A 606 -12.26 16.19 -21.65
C TYR A 606 -13.06 15.95 -20.36
N ILE A 607 -14.13 15.15 -20.51
CA ILE A 607 -15.11 14.73 -19.51
C ILE A 607 -14.69 13.39 -18.91
N GLU A 608 -14.60 13.31 -17.59
CA GLU A 608 -14.29 12.09 -16.83
C GLU A 608 -15.29 10.96 -17.16
N ARG A 609 -14.79 9.78 -17.55
CA ARG A 609 -15.58 8.56 -17.70
C ARG A 609 -15.01 7.50 -16.78
N ASP A 610 -15.78 7.10 -15.80
CA ASP A 610 -15.45 5.99 -14.91
C ASP A 610 -15.37 4.67 -15.68
N VAL A 611 -14.24 3.98 -15.56
CA VAL A 611 -14.08 2.57 -15.93
C VAL A 611 -13.73 1.79 -14.68
N THR A 612 -14.40 0.66 -14.50
CA THR A 612 -14.22 -0.27 -13.39
C THR A 612 -12.82 -0.89 -13.38
N PRO A 613 -12.18 -1.05 -12.21
CA PRO A 613 -10.81 -1.57 -12.15
C PRO A 613 -10.77 -3.08 -12.42
N ALA A 614 -9.87 -3.50 -13.31
CA ALA A 614 -9.40 -4.87 -13.37
C ALA A 614 -8.41 -5.10 -12.20
N ILE A 615 -8.70 -6.10 -11.38
CA ILE A 615 -7.82 -6.55 -10.31
C ILE A 615 -6.73 -7.39 -10.98
N MET A 616 -5.47 -6.95 -10.89
CA MET A 616 -4.29 -7.76 -11.24
C MET A 616 -3.62 -8.24 -9.95
N GLU A 617 -3.22 -9.50 -9.96
CA GLU A 617 -2.55 -10.22 -8.87
C GLU A 617 -1.19 -9.58 -8.55
N ASP A 618 -0.88 -9.45 -7.26
CA ASP A 618 0.44 -9.09 -6.73
C ASP A 618 1.26 -10.38 -6.61
N ASP A 619 2.42 -10.43 -7.25
CA ASP A 619 3.41 -11.48 -7.07
C ASP A 619 4.08 -11.28 -5.69
N GLU A 620 3.58 -11.97 -4.66
CA GLU A 620 4.25 -12.07 -3.36
C GLU A 620 5.47 -13.01 -3.45
N LEU A 621 6.56 -12.53 -4.05
CA LEU A 621 7.89 -13.15 -3.93
C LEU A 621 8.64 -12.50 -2.76
N ALA A 622 9.08 -13.31 -1.79
CA ALA A 622 9.84 -12.85 -0.62
C ALA A 622 11.12 -12.10 -1.04
N LEU A 623 11.47 -11.06 -0.27
CA LEU A 623 12.67 -10.26 -0.44
C LEU A 623 13.87 -10.97 0.19
N ASP A 624 14.98 -11.10 -0.54
CA ASP A 624 16.22 -11.69 -0.02
C ASP A 624 17.40 -10.70 -0.04
N LEU A 625 18.57 -11.14 0.42
CA LEU A 625 19.77 -10.29 0.47
C LEU A 625 20.29 -9.92 -0.93
N GLU A 626 20.06 -10.78 -1.93
CA GLU A 626 20.50 -10.53 -3.31
C GLU A 626 19.67 -9.39 -3.93
N ASP A 627 18.38 -9.31 -3.58
CA ASP A 627 17.53 -8.16 -3.92
C ASP A 627 18.06 -6.85 -3.31
N LEU A 628 18.42 -6.85 -2.02
CA LEU A 628 18.95 -5.64 -1.36
C LEU A 628 20.27 -5.18 -2.00
N LEU A 629 21.15 -6.11 -2.36
CA LEU A 629 22.39 -5.80 -3.05
C LEU A 629 22.12 -5.29 -4.48
N SER A 630 21.19 -5.91 -5.20
CA SER A 630 20.73 -5.45 -6.51
C SER A 630 20.18 -4.03 -6.46
N PHE A 631 19.29 -3.73 -5.51
CA PHE A 631 18.72 -2.39 -5.33
C PHE A 631 19.79 -1.34 -4.99
N SER A 632 20.75 -1.71 -4.13
CA SER A 632 21.90 -0.87 -3.80
C SER A 632 22.68 -0.46 -5.06
N TYR A 633 22.97 -1.43 -5.94
CA TYR A 633 23.72 -1.22 -7.18
C TYR A 633 22.94 -0.43 -8.22
N GLN A 634 21.67 -0.75 -8.42
CA GLN A 634 20.81 -0.07 -9.38
C GLN A 634 20.63 1.42 -9.03
N VAL A 635 20.41 1.74 -7.76
CA VAL A 635 20.31 3.14 -7.30
C VAL A 635 21.65 3.85 -7.44
N ALA A 636 22.78 3.19 -7.14
CA ALA A 636 24.11 3.77 -7.35
C ALA A 636 24.37 4.10 -8.84
N LYS A 637 23.97 3.21 -9.76
CA LYS A 637 24.03 3.45 -11.22
C LYS A 637 23.18 4.65 -11.64
N GLY A 638 21.94 4.72 -11.16
CA GLY A 638 21.06 5.87 -11.41
C GLY A 638 21.66 7.19 -10.93
N MET A 639 22.19 7.23 -9.71
CA MET A 639 22.84 8.44 -9.18
C MET A 639 24.16 8.78 -9.89
N ALA A 640 24.93 7.78 -10.33
CA ALA A 640 26.12 8.01 -11.16
C ALA A 640 25.74 8.65 -12.50
N PHE A 641 24.63 8.23 -13.11
CA PHE A 641 24.09 8.86 -14.31
C PHE A 641 23.68 10.31 -14.05
N LEU A 642 22.96 10.61 -12.96
CA LEU A 642 22.59 11.99 -12.61
C LEU A 642 23.81 12.89 -12.41
N ALA A 643 24.80 12.43 -11.66
CA ALA A 643 26.05 13.16 -11.47
C ALA A 643 26.78 13.41 -12.80
N SER A 644 26.76 12.45 -13.74
CA SER A 644 27.35 12.61 -15.09
C SER A 644 26.66 13.67 -15.95
N LYS A 645 25.40 13.99 -15.62
CA LYS A 645 24.60 15.06 -16.24
C LYS A 645 24.62 16.33 -15.42
N ASN A 646 25.56 16.46 -14.47
CA ASN A 646 25.67 17.56 -13.53
C ASN A 646 24.36 17.83 -12.78
N CYS A 647 23.65 16.78 -12.38
CA CYS A 647 22.38 16.89 -11.67
C CYS A 647 22.52 16.43 -10.22
N ILE A 648 22.09 17.28 -9.29
CA ILE A 648 22.03 16.99 -7.85
C ILE A 648 20.56 16.75 -7.46
N HIS A 649 20.27 15.63 -6.80
CA HIS A 649 18.94 15.19 -6.43
C HIS A 649 18.40 15.86 -5.16
N ARG A 650 19.25 16.06 -4.13
CA ARG A 650 18.95 16.80 -2.87
C ARG A 650 17.95 16.16 -1.90
N ASP A 651 17.22 15.13 -2.32
CA ASP A 651 16.23 14.40 -1.51
C ASP A 651 16.27 12.88 -1.79
N LEU A 652 17.47 12.33 -1.96
CA LEU A 652 17.63 10.88 -2.20
C LEU A 652 17.28 10.09 -0.92
N ALA A 653 16.30 9.19 -1.03
CA ALA A 653 15.82 8.35 0.06
C ALA A 653 15.03 7.16 -0.50
N ALA A 654 14.79 6.11 0.31
CA ALA A 654 14.01 4.94 -0.14
C ALA A 654 12.61 5.32 -0.65
N ARG A 655 11.99 6.33 -0.03
CA ARG A 655 10.70 6.89 -0.48
C ARG A 655 10.74 7.45 -1.91
N ASN A 656 11.89 7.90 -2.40
CA ASN A 656 12.06 8.49 -3.73
C ASN A 656 12.63 7.47 -4.73
N ILE A 657 12.48 6.18 -4.43
CA ILE A 657 12.86 5.07 -5.31
C ILE A 657 11.64 4.18 -5.50
N LEU A 658 11.24 4.00 -6.75
CA LEU A 658 10.15 3.11 -7.15
C LEU A 658 10.70 1.73 -7.52
N LEU A 659 9.91 0.70 -7.29
CA LEU A 659 10.21 -0.64 -7.79
C LEU A 659 9.27 -0.97 -8.96
N THR A 660 9.82 -1.51 -10.05
CA THR A 660 9.07 -1.93 -11.25
C THR A 660 9.07 -3.45 -11.41
N HIS A 661 8.32 -3.96 -12.39
CA HIS A 661 8.42 -5.36 -12.82
C HIS A 661 9.88 -5.77 -13.05
N GLY A 662 10.20 -7.02 -12.72
CA GLY A 662 11.58 -7.52 -12.77
C GLY A 662 12.48 -6.95 -11.67
N ARG A 663 11.90 -6.39 -10.59
CA ARG A 663 12.63 -5.83 -9.43
C ARG A 663 13.65 -4.75 -9.85
N ILE A 664 13.28 -3.93 -10.84
CA ILE A 664 14.10 -2.81 -11.29
C ILE A 664 13.77 -1.56 -10.48
N THR A 665 14.77 -0.91 -9.90
CA THR A 665 14.59 0.31 -9.11
C THR A 665 14.68 1.55 -9.99
N LYS A 666 13.80 2.53 -9.80
CA LYS A 666 13.80 3.82 -10.50
C LYS A 666 13.77 5.00 -9.55
N ILE A 667 14.79 5.85 -9.62
CA ILE A 667 14.92 7.09 -8.86
C ILE A 667 13.94 8.13 -9.41
N CYS A 668 13.25 8.85 -8.53
CA CYS A 668 12.15 9.76 -8.86
C CYS A 668 12.01 10.92 -7.85
N ASP A 669 11.10 11.87 -8.14
CA ASP A 669 10.71 12.93 -7.20
C ASP A 669 9.19 13.10 -7.11
N PHE A 670 8.63 12.54 -6.04
CA PHE A 670 7.20 12.65 -5.70
C PHE A 670 6.88 13.85 -4.79
N GLY A 671 7.73 14.88 -4.70
CA GLY A 671 7.47 16.07 -3.87
C GLY A 671 6.09 16.73 -4.11
N LEU A 672 5.54 16.66 -5.33
CA LEU A 672 4.20 17.16 -5.67
C LEU A 672 3.05 16.26 -5.20
N ALA A 673 3.29 14.95 -5.07
CA ALA A 673 2.30 13.93 -4.72
C ALA A 673 2.29 13.58 -3.22
N ARG A 674 3.10 14.28 -2.41
CA ARG A 674 3.18 14.08 -0.96
C ARG A 674 2.70 15.30 -0.19
N ASP A 675 2.00 15.02 0.90
CA ASP A 675 1.71 16.05 1.89
C ASP A 675 2.88 16.19 2.87
N ILE A 676 3.89 16.98 2.48
CA ILE A 676 5.03 17.36 3.33
C ILE A 676 4.54 18.04 4.64
N ARG A 677 3.28 18.54 4.64
CA ARG A 677 2.31 18.67 5.74
C ARG A 677 2.54 17.83 7.00
N ASN A 678 2.41 16.54 6.76
CA ASN A 678 2.11 15.55 7.77
C ASN A 678 3.19 14.46 7.80
N ASP A 679 4.23 14.58 6.98
CA ASP A 679 5.35 13.65 6.96
C ASP A 679 6.37 13.98 8.06
N SER A 680 6.41 13.14 9.09
CA SER A 680 7.35 13.23 10.22
C SER A 680 8.83 13.12 9.83
N ASN A 681 9.14 12.68 8.60
CA ASN A 681 10.50 12.65 8.06
C ASN A 681 11.04 14.03 7.66
N TYR A 682 10.15 15.05 7.55
CA TYR A 682 10.52 16.42 7.22
C TYR A 682 10.38 17.35 8.42
N VAL A 683 11.41 18.14 8.69
CA VAL A 683 11.49 19.03 9.85
C VAL A 683 11.51 20.48 9.40
N VAL A 684 10.80 21.34 10.12
CA VAL A 684 10.78 22.78 9.85
C VAL A 684 12.13 23.36 10.24
N LYS A 685 12.86 23.92 9.27
CA LYS A 685 14.11 24.66 9.49
C LYS A 685 14.07 25.95 8.69
N GLY A 686 14.02 27.09 9.37
CA GLY A 686 13.74 28.38 8.75
C GLY A 686 12.32 28.41 8.17
N ASN A 687 12.17 28.85 6.91
CA ASN A 687 10.89 28.91 6.19
C ASN A 687 10.58 27.64 5.36
N ALA A 688 11.43 26.60 5.42
CA ALA A 688 11.31 25.39 4.62
C ALA A 688 11.17 24.13 5.49
N ARG A 689 10.58 23.07 4.93
CA ARG A 689 10.58 21.72 5.51
C ARG A 689 11.59 20.86 4.79
N LEU A 690 12.55 20.32 5.53
CA LEU A 690 13.72 19.64 4.98
C LEU A 690 13.83 18.22 5.54
N PRO A 691 14.31 17.25 4.73
CA PRO A 691 14.51 15.86 5.14
C PRO A 691 15.78 15.70 5.99
N VAL A 692 15.85 16.38 7.15
CA VAL A 692 17.10 16.61 7.91
C VAL A 692 17.89 15.33 8.22
N LYS A 693 17.21 14.20 8.44
CA LYS A 693 17.87 12.90 8.73
C LYS A 693 18.66 12.33 7.53
N TRP A 694 18.34 12.73 6.30
CA TRP A 694 19.02 12.31 5.08
C TRP A 694 20.12 13.29 4.64
N MET A 695 20.08 14.52 5.15
CA MET A 695 20.97 15.59 4.70
C MET A 695 22.39 15.47 5.28
N ALA A 696 23.36 15.85 4.47
CA ALA A 696 24.75 15.97 4.89
C ALA A 696 24.96 17.14 5.88
N PRO A 697 25.98 17.11 6.75
CA PRO A 697 26.23 18.18 7.71
C PRO A 697 26.38 19.55 7.06
N GLU A 698 27.10 19.67 5.95
CA GLU A 698 27.25 20.91 5.19
C GLU A 698 25.91 21.40 4.59
N SER A 699 25.03 20.50 4.18
CA SER A 699 23.68 20.86 3.73
C SER A 699 22.81 21.34 4.89
N ILE A 700 22.95 20.71 6.06
CA ILE A 700 22.23 21.10 7.27
C ILE A 700 22.71 22.46 7.77
N PHE A 701 24.02 22.69 7.89
CA PHE A 701 24.57 23.85 8.60
C PHE A 701 24.88 25.03 7.68
N ASN A 702 25.23 24.78 6.42
CA ASN A 702 25.66 25.80 5.47
C ASN A 702 24.70 25.95 4.29
N CYS A 703 23.63 25.14 4.22
CA CYS A 703 22.66 25.12 3.11
C CYS A 703 23.31 24.82 1.74
N VAL A 704 24.41 24.06 1.75
CA VAL A 704 25.16 23.70 0.54
C VAL A 704 24.77 22.29 0.10
N TYR A 705 24.33 22.16 -1.16
CA TYR A 705 24.01 20.87 -1.79
C TYR A 705 24.99 20.62 -2.93
N THR A 706 25.65 19.47 -2.90
CA THR A 706 26.69 19.04 -3.84
C THR A 706 26.50 17.56 -4.19
N PHE A 707 27.29 17.03 -5.13
CA PHE A 707 27.31 15.60 -5.41
C PHE A 707 27.69 14.78 -4.17
N GLU A 708 28.63 15.27 -3.35
CA GLU A 708 29.06 14.65 -2.10
C GLU A 708 27.94 14.61 -1.05
N SER A 709 27.03 15.60 -1.07
CA SER A 709 25.86 15.60 -0.19
C SER A 709 24.80 14.57 -0.63
N ASP A 710 24.69 14.29 -1.93
CA ASP A 710 23.86 13.18 -2.44
C ASP A 710 24.49 11.82 -2.09
N VAL A 711 25.82 11.71 -2.11
CA VAL A 711 26.54 10.50 -1.64
C VAL A 711 26.25 10.23 -0.17
N TRP A 712 26.20 11.27 0.68
CA TRP A 712 25.78 11.11 2.07
C TRP A 712 24.34 10.58 2.16
N SER A 713 23.43 11.17 1.39
CA SER A 713 22.01 10.77 1.34
C SER A 713 21.87 9.31 0.86
N TYR A 714 22.71 8.88 -0.08
CA TYR A 714 22.80 7.48 -0.53
C TYR A 714 23.24 6.53 0.58
N GLY A 715 24.21 6.93 1.41
CA GLY A 715 24.59 6.16 2.60
C GLY A 715 23.41 5.97 3.57
N ILE A 716 22.60 7.02 3.77
CA ILE A 716 21.37 6.94 4.59
C ILE A 716 20.33 6.00 3.93
N PHE A 717 20.17 6.08 2.60
CA PHE A 717 19.32 5.16 1.84
C PHE A 717 19.75 3.70 2.00
N LEU A 718 21.04 3.39 1.90
CA LEU A 718 21.55 2.04 2.15
C LEU A 718 21.17 1.56 3.57
N TRP A 719 21.27 2.44 4.57
CA TRP A 719 20.83 2.11 5.92
C TRP A 719 19.33 1.81 5.99
N GLU A 720 18.47 2.59 5.32
CA GLU A 720 17.03 2.29 5.21
C GLU A 720 16.80 0.93 4.56
N LEU A 721 17.51 0.63 3.48
CA LEU A 721 17.35 -0.59 2.70
C LEU A 721 17.69 -1.84 3.52
N PHE A 722 18.86 -1.86 4.17
CA PHE A 722 19.31 -3.00 4.97
C PHE A 722 18.68 -3.07 6.37
N SER A 723 17.89 -2.07 6.77
CA SER A 723 17.02 -2.09 7.95
C SER A 723 15.56 -2.37 7.61
N LEU A 724 15.30 -2.83 6.37
CA LEU A 724 13.99 -3.18 5.84
C LEU A 724 12.96 -2.04 5.98
N GLY A 725 13.39 -0.82 5.65
CA GLY A 725 12.53 0.36 5.60
C GLY A 725 12.43 1.15 6.92
N SER A 726 13.27 0.86 7.91
CA SER A 726 13.26 1.62 9.18
C SER A 726 13.58 3.11 8.97
N SER A 727 13.01 3.98 9.81
CA SER A 727 13.36 5.41 9.80
C SER A 727 14.79 5.61 10.31
N PRO A 728 15.66 6.35 9.59
CA PRO A 728 17.03 6.63 10.03
C PRO A 728 17.06 7.27 11.43
N TYR A 729 18.13 7.00 12.17
CA TYR A 729 18.31 7.47 13.55
C TYR A 729 17.08 7.10 14.42
N PRO A 730 16.79 5.79 14.59
CA PRO A 730 15.58 5.33 15.27
C PRO A 730 15.55 5.83 16.72
N GLY A 731 14.38 6.34 17.15
CA GLY A 731 14.20 6.89 18.50
C GLY A 731 14.86 8.25 18.77
N MET A 732 15.54 8.86 17.78
CA MET A 732 16.15 10.18 17.92
C MET A 732 15.31 11.25 17.21
N PRO A 733 14.64 12.16 17.96
CA PRO A 733 13.97 13.31 17.37
C PRO A 733 15.00 14.32 16.83
N VAL A 734 14.63 15.07 15.80
CA VAL A 734 15.49 16.10 15.21
C VAL A 734 15.38 17.39 16.02
N ASP A 735 16.16 17.48 17.10
CA ASP A 735 16.24 18.63 17.99
C ASP A 735 17.68 19.19 18.08
N SER A 736 17.93 20.13 18.99
CA SER A 736 19.26 20.71 19.19
C SER A 736 20.34 19.67 19.54
N LYS A 737 19.96 18.58 20.22
CA LYS A 737 20.85 17.47 20.54
C LYS A 737 21.20 16.68 19.29
N PHE A 738 20.24 16.41 18.40
CA PHE A 738 20.50 15.78 17.10
C PHE A 738 21.56 16.54 16.29
N TYR A 739 21.38 17.86 16.12
CA TYR A 739 22.36 18.68 15.39
C TYR A 739 23.75 18.64 16.02
N LYS A 740 23.83 18.69 17.36
CA LYS A 740 25.09 18.59 18.09
C LYS A 740 25.79 17.25 17.85
N MET A 741 25.07 16.14 17.95
CA MET A 741 25.61 14.79 17.74
C MET A 741 26.17 14.60 16.32
N ILE A 742 25.43 15.04 15.29
CA ILE A 742 25.89 14.95 13.89
C ILE A 742 27.18 15.75 13.69
N LYS A 743 27.26 16.96 14.27
CA LYS A 743 28.44 17.82 14.21
C LYS A 743 29.64 17.24 14.97
N GLU A 744 29.40 16.51 16.05
CA GLU A 744 30.43 15.82 16.85
C GLU A 744 30.88 14.49 16.24
N GLY A 745 30.33 14.11 15.07
CA GLY A 745 30.78 12.93 14.32
C GLY A 745 29.99 11.65 14.60
N PHE A 746 28.86 11.72 15.30
CA PHE A 746 27.99 10.56 15.50
C PHE A 746 27.46 10.02 14.16
N ARG A 747 27.46 8.69 14.00
CA ARG A 747 26.91 7.97 12.85
C ARG A 747 26.10 6.76 13.33
N MET A 748 25.16 6.29 12.52
CA MET A 748 24.32 5.15 12.86
C MET A 748 25.13 3.84 12.92
N LEU A 749 24.68 2.92 13.76
CA LEU A 749 25.19 1.55 13.81
C LEU A 749 24.80 0.78 12.54
N SER A 750 25.51 -0.33 12.26
CA SER A 750 25.17 -1.22 11.16
C SER A 750 23.74 -1.73 11.30
N PRO A 751 22.92 -1.69 10.24
CA PRO A 751 21.60 -2.31 10.27
C PRO A 751 21.71 -3.84 10.27
N GLU A 752 20.69 -4.52 10.77
CA GLU A 752 20.72 -5.97 11.09
C GLU A 752 21.07 -6.86 9.90
N HIS A 753 20.62 -6.50 8.70
CA HIS A 753 20.79 -7.32 7.50
C HIS A 753 21.93 -6.84 6.58
N ALA A 754 22.71 -5.83 6.98
CA ALA A 754 23.81 -5.33 6.15
C ALA A 754 25.05 -6.24 6.24
N PRO A 755 25.61 -6.67 5.10
CA PRO A 755 26.97 -7.18 5.05
C PRO A 755 27.97 -6.15 5.57
N ALA A 756 29.08 -6.62 6.16
CA ALA A 756 30.10 -5.74 6.72
C ALA A 756 30.66 -4.77 5.68
N GLU A 757 30.86 -5.27 4.46
CA GLU A 757 31.36 -4.52 3.31
C GLU A 757 30.38 -3.40 2.89
N MET A 758 29.07 -3.64 2.98
CA MET A 758 28.08 -2.59 2.72
C MET A 758 28.05 -1.54 3.83
N TYR A 759 28.27 -1.94 5.08
CA TYR A 759 28.39 -0.97 6.16
C TYR A 759 29.67 -0.12 6.05
N GLU A 760 30.78 -0.67 5.54
CA GLU A 760 31.96 0.12 5.19
C GLU A 760 31.65 1.16 4.11
N VAL A 761 30.89 0.80 3.07
CA VAL A 761 30.42 1.76 2.05
C VAL A 761 29.61 2.88 2.73
N MET A 762 28.63 2.55 3.59
CA MET A 762 27.84 3.55 4.33
C MET A 762 28.74 4.52 5.13
N LYS A 763 29.74 4.00 5.85
CA LYS A 763 30.67 4.83 6.64
C LYS A 763 31.48 5.78 5.75
N THR A 764 31.96 5.32 4.59
CA THR A 764 32.68 6.19 3.64
C THR A 764 31.77 7.26 3.03
N CYS A 765 30.49 6.95 2.79
CA CYS A 765 29.49 7.94 2.37
C CYS A 765 29.23 8.99 3.45
N TRP A 766 29.38 8.66 4.73
CA TRP A 766 29.17 9.57 5.86
C TRP A 766 30.45 10.22 6.41
N ASP A 767 31.52 10.27 5.63
CA ASP A 767 32.72 11.01 6.02
C ASP A 767 32.36 12.48 6.30
N ALA A 768 32.92 13.03 7.37
CA ALA A 768 32.69 14.41 7.78
C ALA A 768 33.25 15.39 6.73
N ASP A 769 34.34 15.02 6.05
CA ASP A 769 34.92 15.74 4.94
C ASP A 769 34.24 15.32 3.62
N PRO A 770 33.48 16.20 2.95
CA PRO A 770 32.81 15.87 1.69
C PRO A 770 33.76 15.31 0.63
N LEU A 771 35.00 15.81 0.56
CA LEU A 771 35.98 15.42 -0.46
C LEU A 771 36.55 14.01 -0.26
N LYS A 772 36.37 13.42 0.93
CA LYS A 772 36.76 12.02 1.21
C LYS A 772 35.68 11.01 0.87
N ARG A 773 34.46 11.48 0.61
CA ARG A 773 33.35 10.61 0.24
C ARG A 773 33.59 10.06 -1.18
N PRO A 774 33.22 8.81 -1.46
CA PRO A 774 33.36 8.25 -2.79
C PRO A 774 32.40 8.91 -3.77
N THR A 775 32.83 9.14 -5.00
CA THR A 775 31.92 9.49 -6.10
C THR A 775 30.96 8.32 -6.39
N PHE A 776 29.79 8.59 -6.95
CA PHE A 776 28.86 7.50 -7.32
C PHE A 776 29.49 6.49 -8.29
N LYS A 777 30.41 6.90 -9.16
CA LYS A 777 31.18 5.98 -10.00
C LYS A 777 32.03 5.01 -9.19
N GLN A 778 32.67 5.48 -8.11
CA GLN A 778 33.42 4.63 -7.18
C GLN A 778 32.49 3.75 -6.35
N VAL A 779 31.34 4.27 -5.90
CA VAL A 779 30.32 3.49 -5.18
C VAL A 779 29.83 2.32 -6.02
N VAL A 780 29.50 2.55 -7.30
CA VAL A 780 29.11 1.48 -8.24
C VAL A 780 30.19 0.39 -8.29
N GLN A 781 31.47 0.76 -8.43
CA GLN A 781 32.59 -0.19 -8.46
C GLN A 781 32.77 -0.96 -7.13
N LEU A 782 32.48 -0.33 -5.99
CA LEU A 782 32.57 -0.97 -4.68
C LEU A 782 31.46 -2.01 -4.48
N ILE A 783 30.23 -1.69 -4.90
CA ILE A 783 29.08 -2.58 -4.76
C ILE A 783 29.12 -3.70 -5.82
N GLU A 784 29.61 -3.40 -7.02
CA GLU A 784 29.80 -4.40 -8.07
C GLU A 784 30.71 -5.54 -7.61
N LYS A 785 31.67 -5.29 -6.72
CA LYS A 785 32.53 -6.35 -6.14
C LYS A 785 31.77 -7.28 -5.18
N GLN A 786 30.61 -6.87 -4.68
CA GLN A 786 29.82 -7.61 -3.69
C GLN A 786 28.66 -8.41 -4.31
N ILE A 787 28.36 -8.19 -5.59
CA ILE A 787 27.24 -8.84 -6.30
C ILE A 787 27.73 -10.05 -7.09
N SER A 788 26.89 -11.10 -7.18
CA SER A 788 27.17 -12.32 -7.96
C SER A 788 27.31 -12.04 -9.47
N GLU A 789 28.07 -12.85 -10.19
CA GLU A 789 28.18 -12.70 -11.65
C GLU A 789 26.85 -12.94 -12.37
N SER A 790 25.96 -13.76 -11.79
CA SER A 790 24.60 -13.99 -12.29
C SER A 790 23.73 -12.73 -12.21
N THR A 791 23.69 -12.02 -11.08
CA THR A 791 22.90 -10.79 -10.94
C THR A 791 23.42 -9.69 -11.88
N LYS A 792 24.75 -9.62 -12.08
CA LYS A 792 25.36 -8.70 -13.04
C LYS A 792 24.91 -9.00 -14.46
N HIS A 793 24.97 -10.27 -14.87
CA HIS A 793 24.53 -10.67 -16.21
C HIS A 793 23.05 -10.43 -16.44
N GLU A 794 22.19 -10.71 -15.46
CA GLU A 794 20.75 -10.47 -15.55
C GLU A 794 20.44 -8.98 -15.68
N TYR A 795 21.12 -8.14 -14.90
CA TYR A 795 21.01 -6.69 -15.01
C TYR A 795 21.53 -6.16 -16.36
N THR A 796 22.72 -6.59 -16.81
CA THR A 796 23.30 -6.18 -18.10
C THR A 796 22.47 -6.68 -19.29
N PHE A 797 21.82 -7.84 -19.15
CA PHE A 797 20.89 -8.34 -20.16
C PHE A 797 19.65 -7.45 -20.27
N ALA A 798 19.05 -7.09 -19.12
CA ALA A 798 17.93 -6.14 -19.07
C ALA A 798 18.32 -4.77 -19.64
N GLU A 799 19.51 -4.25 -19.29
CA GLU A 799 20.07 -2.98 -19.76
C GLU A 799 20.20 -2.91 -21.29
N ASN A 800 20.60 -4.02 -21.92
CA ASN A 800 20.81 -4.10 -23.37
C ASN A 800 19.54 -4.42 -24.17
N HIS A 801 18.47 -4.94 -23.55
CA HIS A 801 17.24 -5.35 -24.22
C HIS A 801 15.97 -4.75 -23.56
N PRO A 802 15.81 -3.41 -23.56
CA PRO A 802 14.68 -2.77 -22.90
C PRO A 802 13.32 -3.10 -23.53
N GLU A 803 13.27 -3.52 -24.80
CA GLU A 803 12.02 -3.99 -25.47
C GLU A 803 11.65 -5.45 -25.10
N ASP A 804 12.62 -6.30 -24.77
CA ASP A 804 12.37 -7.71 -24.41
C ASP A 804 11.89 -7.88 -22.96
N VAL A 805 12.10 -6.91 -22.07
CA VAL A 805 11.52 -6.95 -20.72
C VAL A 805 9.98 -6.92 -20.78
N THR A 806 9.42 -6.25 -21.79
CA THR A 806 7.97 -6.33 -22.10
C THR A 806 7.55 -7.64 -22.79
N GLU A 807 8.45 -8.35 -23.46
CA GLU A 807 8.15 -9.55 -24.27
C GLU A 807 8.43 -10.89 -23.54
N ILE A 808 9.41 -10.94 -22.63
CA ILE A 808 9.65 -12.05 -21.69
C ILE A 808 8.45 -12.24 -20.76
N THR A 809 7.76 -11.15 -20.43
CA THR A 809 6.51 -11.16 -19.66
C THR A 809 5.34 -11.82 -20.42
N ARG A 810 5.41 -11.94 -21.75
CA ARG A 810 4.38 -12.63 -22.55
C ARG A 810 4.62 -14.15 -22.62
N HIS A 811 5.84 -14.62 -22.38
CA HIS A 811 6.20 -16.04 -22.44
C HIS A 811 6.10 -16.79 -21.11
N LEU A 812 5.97 -16.07 -19.99
CA LEU A 812 5.63 -16.67 -18.69
C LEU A 812 4.11 -16.77 -18.46
N ASP A 813 3.30 -15.94 -19.12
CA ASP A 813 1.82 -16.04 -19.13
C ASP A 813 1.26 -17.08 -20.14
N THR A 814 2.09 -17.68 -21.00
CA THR A 814 1.65 -18.65 -22.02
C THR A 814 1.98 -20.11 -21.71
N ARG A 815 2.52 -20.43 -20.52
CA ARG A 815 2.66 -21.83 -20.05
C ARG A 815 1.62 -22.30 -19.04
N ILE A 816 0.61 -21.47 -18.74
CA ILE A 816 -0.60 -21.91 -18.02
C ILE A 816 -1.82 -21.27 -18.69
N THR A 817 -2.14 -21.70 -19.90
CA THR A 817 -3.51 -22.04 -20.37
C THR A 817 -3.41 -22.47 -21.83
N GLY A 818 -3.26 -23.78 -22.04
CA GLY A 818 -3.76 -24.37 -23.26
C GLY A 818 -5.29 -24.32 -23.23
N SER A 819 -5.89 -24.00 -24.37
CA SER A 819 -7.32 -24.00 -24.72
C SER A 819 -8.16 -22.79 -24.27
N GLN A 820 -8.26 -21.76 -25.12
CA GLN A 820 -9.47 -21.41 -25.89
C GLN A 820 -9.26 -20.07 -26.62
N GLU A 821 -8.73 -20.12 -27.85
CA GLU A 821 -9.00 -19.08 -28.85
C GLU A 821 -10.33 -19.41 -29.53
N SER A 822 -11.36 -18.59 -29.29
CA SER A 822 -12.38 -18.15 -30.26
C SER A 822 -13.54 -17.49 -29.52
N VAL A 823 -14.18 -16.51 -30.17
CA VAL A 823 -15.35 -15.74 -29.72
C VAL A 823 -15.04 -14.46 -28.91
N LEU A 824 -14.54 -13.43 -29.59
CA LEU A 824 -14.95 -12.02 -29.45
C LEU A 824 -14.24 -11.15 -30.51
N ARG A 825 -14.37 -11.53 -31.78
CA ARG A 825 -14.35 -10.59 -32.90
C ARG A 825 -15.81 -10.41 -33.29
N ASN A 826 -16.28 -9.17 -33.34
CA ASN A 826 -17.61 -8.69 -33.80
C ASN A 826 -18.51 -8.08 -32.72
N THR A 827 -18.10 -6.98 -32.07
CA THR A 827 -19.01 -5.88 -31.70
C THR A 827 -18.24 -4.60 -31.34
N ALA A 828 -17.59 -3.98 -32.33
CA ALA A 828 -17.04 -2.63 -32.21
C ALA A 828 -17.11 -1.91 -33.57
N LYS A 829 -18.29 -1.93 -34.17
CA LYS A 829 -18.72 -0.99 -35.21
C LYS A 829 -20.20 -0.73 -34.93
N GLU A 830 -20.59 0.55 -35.04
CA GLU A 830 -21.90 1.11 -34.70
C GLU A 830 -22.05 1.56 -33.24
N THR A 831 -21.71 2.82 -32.95
CA THR A 831 -22.69 3.87 -32.60
C THR A 831 -21.94 5.21 -32.49
N LEU A 832 -21.70 5.85 -33.63
CA LEU A 832 -21.36 7.27 -33.74
C LEU A 832 -22.53 7.91 -34.47
N LYS A 833 -23.43 8.58 -33.75
CA LYS A 833 -24.31 9.64 -34.27
C LYS A 833 -25.18 10.25 -33.16
N GLY A 834 -25.01 11.56 -32.97
CA GLY A 834 -26.07 12.46 -32.49
C GLY A 834 -25.95 12.94 -31.04
N GLN A 835 -25.35 14.10 -30.81
CA GLN A 835 -26.08 15.35 -30.54
C GLN A 835 -25.11 16.51 -30.29
N GLN A 836 -25.53 17.68 -30.75
CA GLN A 836 -24.77 18.94 -30.85
C GLN A 836 -25.48 19.97 -29.95
N GLY A 837 -24.72 20.74 -29.17
CA GLY A 837 -25.10 22.09 -28.70
C GLY A 837 -25.35 22.29 -27.19
N SER A 838 -24.38 22.88 -26.49
CA SER A 838 -24.50 24.21 -25.85
C SER A 838 -23.14 24.62 -25.22
N GLU A 839 -22.78 25.89 -25.39
CA GLU A 839 -21.46 26.48 -25.11
C GLU A 839 -21.26 26.96 -23.66
N SER A 840 -19.98 26.95 -23.27
CA SER A 840 -19.26 27.84 -22.33
C SER A 840 -19.29 27.54 -20.81
N GLN A 841 -18.16 27.04 -20.29
CA GLN A 841 -17.19 27.87 -19.55
C GLN A 841 -15.83 27.14 -19.43
N GLU A 842 -14.78 27.79 -19.93
CA GLU A 842 -13.40 27.31 -20.00
C GLU A 842 -12.70 27.30 -18.61
N VAL A 843 -11.91 26.25 -18.34
CA VAL A 843 -10.77 26.32 -17.41
C VAL A 843 -9.62 25.47 -17.97
N PRO A 844 -8.40 26.01 -18.19
CA PRO A 844 -7.27 25.26 -18.72
C PRO A 844 -6.65 24.39 -17.61
N THR A 845 -6.72 23.06 -17.74
CA THR A 845 -5.94 22.14 -16.89
C THR A 845 -4.53 22.00 -17.47
N GLY A 846 -3.55 22.42 -16.66
CA GLY A 846 -2.16 22.60 -17.04
C GLY A 846 -1.41 21.30 -17.35
N ALA A 847 -0.12 21.48 -17.64
CA ALA A 847 0.85 20.45 -18.03
C ALA A 847 0.66 19.12 -17.30
N VAL A 848 0.81 18.04 -18.06
CA VAL A 848 0.66 16.66 -17.61
C VAL A 848 1.88 15.91 -18.12
N ASP A 849 2.70 15.35 -17.25
CA ASP A 849 3.88 14.59 -17.67
C ASP A 849 3.59 13.09 -17.56
N LEU A 850 3.89 12.36 -18.63
CA LEU A 850 3.75 10.91 -18.78
C LEU A 850 5.08 10.25 -18.50
N TRP A 851 5.07 9.23 -17.65
CA TRP A 851 6.25 8.46 -17.28
C TRP A 851 5.94 6.98 -17.38
N SER A 852 6.96 6.13 -17.60
CA SER A 852 6.76 4.68 -17.65
C SER A 852 6.14 4.22 -16.34
N SER A 853 4.92 3.69 -16.36
CA SER A 853 4.29 3.16 -15.16
C SER A 853 5.06 1.94 -14.71
N PRO A 854 5.61 1.93 -13.50
CA PRO A 854 5.75 0.67 -12.83
C PRO A 854 4.39 0.28 -12.26
N LYS A 855 4.05 -1.01 -12.30
CA LYS A 855 3.26 -1.57 -11.20
C LYS A 855 4.10 -1.36 -9.93
N SER A 856 4.04 -0.17 -9.32
CA SER A 856 4.99 0.28 -8.29
C SER A 856 4.32 0.37 -6.95
N CYS A 857 4.90 -0.33 -6.00
CA CYS A 857 4.97 0.14 -4.63
C CYS A 857 6.18 1.09 -4.50
N SER A 858 6.10 2.01 -3.55
CA SER A 858 7.31 2.61 -2.96
C SER A 858 8.25 1.48 -2.55
N LEU A 859 9.57 1.63 -2.73
CA LEU A 859 10.54 0.66 -2.21
C LEU A 859 10.42 0.48 -0.69
N LYS A 860 9.91 1.51 -0.01
CA LYS A 860 9.61 1.55 1.43
C LYS A 860 8.22 1.04 1.75
#